data_AF-A0A2X1UUK5-F1
#
_entry.id   AF-A0A2X1UUK5-F1
#
_cell.length_a   1.000
_cell.length_b   1.000
_cell.length_c   1.000
_cell.angle_alpha   90.00
_cell.angle_beta   90.00
_cell.angle_gamma   90.00
#
_symmetry.space_group_name_H-M   'P 1'
#
loop_
_entity.id
_entity.type
_entity.pdbx_description
1 polymer ?
#
loop_
_entity_poly.entity_id
_entity_poly.type
_entity_poly.pdbx_seq_one_letter_code
_entity_poly.pdbx_strand_id
1 'polypeptide(L)'
;MTILKQKILITTEATSEEERVWLQSFHNQKNNYIKIFEHHFRSQFSLERVREILWEAAKELSEYNFRYQLSDEGILERHLISDLEKEDFFVAEESLGDEYIWDLEAQPPFKIYISGLQHEENCFFLRGWIHRILSQEDIEGKLLNSFHKLLNVEEPQISFAENLTYDDIENKSAQHILNVFQRILGVPSLKLDDNFFDCGGHSLLAIRAIAECRDNYGILIDFNHFFQAPTARKIAKLAVYDSAISDVETCTDVRVEEHLKAPLTFVQDFLWSAYKAFDWSHIYNLPFAVRFEKHVNEAVFKVAFEDVLTRHEGLRTKFIVDNNGCVMQHVIPMNELDEYKWFWHSEESREVSLRDEATYCFDLRRELPFRIRFIDDAKSQKQVLSFLVHHMVIDEWSLNTIMDDLKVAYKSRLNNKKTEWAQPATSIIEYALHQRVNPLKPEHRDYWRKNLSGVSTGLEIPKSALSQGAGVNMTEADSVSVPLATDLYSSLLLLAKRHSGSVFTMLYSAVVMTLFKAGHKKDLVVGTSASGRFEKKYMDTVGYFTTMVAHRIPFMREASVSDFLIEVSKTIASSMPYADVPINVIQSDLGLADLEGLLFDVYIHIHSHNSLNGFLLDGADGEILYQQVPPIKDTSMFALHYEFMDNVNALGQHELTLLLTYQKNMFTSATIEQLVKDFLLNIQLLRTQGGQIEEPLASWC
;
A
#
# COMPACT_ATOMS: atom_id res chain seq x y z
N MET A 1 4.85 33.65 10.10
CA MET A 1 5.00 32.42 9.29
C MET A 1 4.41 32.54 7.86
N THR A 2 4.30 33.77 7.32
CA THR A 2 3.80 34.00 5.93
C THR A 2 4.68 34.97 5.13
N ILE A 3 5.86 35.36 5.63
CA ILE A 3 6.84 36.17 4.89
C ILE A 3 8.18 35.44 5.01
N LEU A 4 8.49 34.66 3.97
CA LEU A 4 9.78 34.06 3.62
C LEU A 4 9.53 33.34 2.28
N LYS A 5 9.28 34.16 1.24
CA LYS A 5 9.18 33.71 -0.15
C LYS A 5 10.17 34.55 -0.97
N GLN A 6 11.46 34.29 -0.84
CA GLN A 6 12.37 34.70 -1.91
C GLN A 6 12.39 33.63 -3.00
N LYS A 7 11.80 34.02 -4.14
CA LYS A 7 12.09 33.47 -5.46
C LYS A 7 13.52 33.85 -5.80
N ILE A 8 14.33 32.89 -6.25
CA ILE A 8 15.39 33.25 -7.19
C ILE A 8 14.64 33.76 -8.41
N LEU A 9 14.81 35.04 -8.76
CA LEU A 9 14.18 35.61 -9.94
C LEU A 9 14.94 35.10 -11.17
N ILE A 10 14.75 33.82 -11.49
CA ILE A 10 15.02 33.29 -12.83
C ILE A 10 13.79 33.72 -13.65
N THR A 11 13.88 34.83 -14.37
CA THR A 11 12.87 35.17 -15.37
C THR A 11 13.07 34.28 -16.58
N THR A 12 12.66 33.03 -16.45
CA THR A 12 12.32 32.15 -17.56
C THR A 12 10.93 31.63 -17.25
N GLU A 13 9.94 31.97 -18.07
CA GLU A 13 8.64 31.32 -18.01
C GLU A 13 8.87 29.81 -18.18
N ALA A 14 8.68 29.02 -17.11
CA ALA A 14 8.82 27.58 -17.18
C ALA A 14 7.74 27.03 -18.12
N THR A 15 8.15 26.43 -19.25
CA THR A 15 7.23 25.95 -20.28
C THR A 15 6.81 24.49 -20.06
N SER A 16 7.44 23.76 -19.11
CA SER A 16 7.12 22.36 -18.81
C SER A 16 6.86 22.05 -17.31
N GLU A 17 6.04 21.03 -17.06
CA GLU A 17 5.69 20.54 -15.70
C GLU A 17 6.92 19.94 -14.98
N GLU A 18 7.84 19.31 -15.71
CA GLU A 18 9.10 18.77 -15.18
C GLU A 18 10.05 19.87 -14.68
N GLU A 19 10.07 21.04 -15.33
CA GLU A 19 10.82 22.21 -14.85
C GLU A 19 10.25 22.77 -13.55
N ARG A 20 8.91 22.77 -13.39
CA ARG A 20 8.27 23.21 -12.15
C ARG A 20 8.62 22.28 -10.99
N VAL A 21 8.55 20.96 -11.21
CA VAL A 21 8.88 19.95 -10.20
C VAL A 21 10.36 20.03 -9.80
N TRP A 22 11.27 20.22 -10.75
CA TRP A 22 12.70 20.38 -10.46
C TRP A 22 13.01 21.69 -9.72
N LEU A 23 12.46 22.82 -10.16
CA LEU A 23 12.61 24.11 -9.49
C LEU A 23 12.07 24.06 -8.05
N GLN A 24 10.98 23.35 -7.82
CA GLN A 24 10.36 23.17 -6.50
C GLN A 24 11.22 22.26 -5.60
N SER A 25 11.80 21.19 -6.15
CA SER A 25 12.76 20.32 -5.45
C SER A 25 14.05 21.06 -5.05
N PHE A 26 14.60 21.86 -5.97
CA PHE A 26 15.76 22.72 -5.73
C PHE A 26 15.50 23.79 -4.65
N HIS A 27 14.33 24.44 -4.67
CA HIS A 27 13.92 25.41 -3.65
C HIS A 27 13.78 24.77 -2.26
N ASN A 28 13.29 23.53 -2.19
CA ASN A 28 13.13 22.80 -0.95
C ASN A 28 14.47 22.34 -0.35
N GLN A 29 15.42 21.89 -1.18
CA GLN A 29 16.76 21.51 -0.71
C GLN A 29 17.53 22.69 -0.10
N LYS A 30 17.48 23.88 -0.72
CA LYS A 30 18.16 25.08 -0.22
C LYS A 30 17.60 25.57 1.14
N ASN A 31 16.28 25.51 1.32
CA ASN A 31 15.63 25.98 2.55
C ASN A 31 15.99 25.14 3.79
N ASN A 32 16.40 23.88 3.61
CA ASN A 32 16.81 23.02 4.73
C ASN A 32 18.23 23.36 5.22
N TYR A 33 19.16 23.69 4.32
CA TYR A 33 20.51 24.12 4.72
C TYR A 33 20.51 25.46 5.45
N ILE A 34 19.74 26.44 4.98
CA ILE A 34 19.63 27.76 5.62
C ILE A 34 19.05 27.63 7.04
N LYS A 35 18.10 26.73 7.27
CA LYS A 35 17.50 26.50 8.60
C LYS A 35 18.47 25.84 9.58
N ILE A 36 19.26 24.87 9.11
CA ILE A 36 20.32 24.23 9.93
C ILE A 36 21.42 25.25 10.24
N PHE A 37 21.78 26.08 9.27
CA PHE A 37 22.77 27.15 9.38
C PHE A 37 22.32 28.27 10.34
N GLU A 38 21.07 28.73 10.24
CA GLU A 38 20.47 29.72 11.16
C GLU A 38 20.40 29.21 12.61
N HIS A 39 20.02 27.94 12.80
CA HIS A 39 19.88 27.36 14.14
C HIS A 39 21.22 27.29 14.87
N HIS A 40 22.29 26.92 14.17
CA HIS A 40 23.63 26.82 14.77
C HIS A 40 24.23 28.19 15.11
N PHE A 41 24.11 29.18 14.21
CA PHE A 41 24.70 30.51 14.41
C PHE A 41 23.96 31.39 15.43
N ARG A 42 22.62 31.32 15.52
CA ARG A 42 21.83 32.07 16.51
C ARG A 42 22.17 31.68 17.96
N SER A 43 22.74 30.49 18.16
CA SER A 43 23.15 30.01 19.48
C SER A 43 24.53 30.52 19.93
N GLN A 44 25.35 31.11 19.04
CA GLN A 44 26.76 31.40 19.31
C GLN A 44 27.24 32.83 18.98
N PHE A 45 26.58 33.59 18.08
CA PHE A 45 27.07 34.91 17.64
C PHE A 45 25.97 35.98 17.56
N SER A 46 26.33 37.26 17.76
CA SER A 46 25.40 38.39 17.58
C SER A 46 25.13 38.66 16.10
N LEU A 47 23.95 39.23 15.82
CA LEU A 47 23.43 39.43 14.47
C LEU A 47 24.30 40.39 13.62
N GLU A 48 24.88 41.41 14.26
CA GLU A 48 25.84 42.33 13.64
C GLU A 48 27.14 41.61 13.24
N ARG A 49 27.58 40.66 14.07
CA ARG A 49 28.78 39.87 13.81
C ARG A 49 28.56 38.91 12.63
N VAL A 50 27.38 38.31 12.52
CA VAL A 50 27.01 37.46 11.38
C VAL A 50 26.98 38.27 10.07
N ARG A 51 26.45 39.50 10.09
CA ARG A 51 26.45 40.40 8.92
C ARG A 51 27.86 40.77 8.46
N GLU A 52 28.76 41.06 9.39
CA GLU A 52 30.17 41.37 9.07
C GLU A 52 30.89 40.17 8.45
N ILE A 53 30.71 38.98 9.01
CA ILE A 53 31.37 37.76 8.53
C ILE A 53 30.88 37.40 7.13
N LEU A 54 29.57 37.46 6.87
CA LEU A 54 28.99 37.21 5.55
C LEU A 54 29.45 38.22 4.50
N TRP A 55 29.60 39.49 4.89
CA TRP A 55 30.10 40.54 4.01
C TRP A 55 31.59 40.38 3.66
N GLU A 56 32.44 40.03 4.62
CA GLU A 56 33.87 39.80 4.37
C GLU A 56 34.11 38.52 3.55
N ALA A 57 33.33 37.46 3.79
CA ALA A 57 33.37 36.25 2.96
C ALA A 57 32.95 36.53 1.49
N ALA A 58 31.93 37.38 1.28
CA ALA A 58 31.49 37.77 -0.06
C ALA A 58 32.56 38.58 -0.82
N LYS A 59 33.38 39.38 -0.12
CA LYS A 59 34.51 40.11 -0.71
C LYS A 59 35.65 39.19 -1.11
N GLU A 60 35.99 38.19 -0.29
CA GLU A 60 37.06 37.22 -0.63
C GLU A 60 36.71 36.37 -1.86
N LEU A 61 35.41 36.25 -2.17
CA LEU A 61 34.90 35.50 -3.32
C LEU A 61 34.52 36.40 -4.51
N SER A 62 34.97 37.66 -4.54
CA SER A 62 34.61 38.62 -5.61
C SER A 62 35.01 38.16 -7.01
N GLU A 63 36.06 37.33 -7.11
CA GLU A 63 36.51 36.71 -8.36
C GLU A 63 35.51 35.69 -8.94
N TYR A 64 34.47 35.34 -8.20
CA TYR A 64 33.40 34.43 -8.62
C TYR A 64 32.09 35.13 -9.00
N ASN A 65 32.06 36.46 -8.93
CA ASN A 65 30.88 37.24 -9.29
C ASN A 65 30.89 37.59 -10.76
N PHE A 66 30.10 36.86 -11.56
CA PHE A 66 30.02 37.03 -13.01
C PHE A 66 28.62 37.34 -13.50
N ARG A 67 28.51 38.26 -14.46
CA ARG A 67 27.35 38.46 -15.33
C ARG A 67 27.65 37.82 -16.68
N TYR A 68 26.76 36.95 -17.16
CA TYR A 68 26.87 36.38 -18.49
C TYR A 68 25.86 37.04 -19.44
N GLN A 69 26.30 37.49 -20.61
CA GLN A 69 25.47 38.16 -21.60
C GLN A 69 25.61 37.45 -22.96
N LEU A 70 24.50 37.10 -23.59
CA LEU A 70 24.53 36.50 -24.93
C LEU A 70 24.68 37.63 -25.96
N SER A 71 25.69 37.55 -26.81
CA SER A 71 25.86 38.47 -27.93
C SER A 71 24.85 38.17 -29.05
N ASP A 72 24.64 39.12 -29.95
CA ASP A 72 23.71 38.98 -31.09
C ASP A 72 24.11 37.85 -32.07
N GLU A 73 25.35 37.35 -31.97
CA GLU A 73 25.86 36.22 -32.76
C GLU A 73 25.68 34.86 -32.05
N GLY A 74 25.02 34.84 -30.88
CA GLY A 74 24.73 33.63 -30.11
C GLY A 74 25.88 33.16 -29.21
N ILE A 75 26.86 34.03 -28.91
CA ILE A 75 28.02 33.70 -28.08
C ILE A 75 27.79 34.23 -26.67
N LEU A 76 27.96 33.39 -25.64
CA LEU A 76 27.77 33.77 -24.24
C LEU A 76 29.07 34.40 -23.69
N GLU A 77 29.05 35.70 -23.45
CA GLU A 77 30.16 36.49 -22.92
C GLU A 77 30.10 36.56 -21.38
N ARG A 78 31.26 36.46 -20.71
CA ARG A 78 31.40 36.47 -19.24
C ARG A 78 32.03 37.78 -18.79
N HIS A 79 31.34 38.52 -17.92
CA HIS A 79 31.81 39.79 -17.34
C HIS A 79 31.92 39.66 -15.83
N LEU A 80 33.04 40.08 -15.24
CA LEU A 80 33.20 40.13 -13.79
C LEU A 80 32.42 41.33 -13.22
N ILE A 81 31.70 41.14 -12.11
CA ILE A 81 31.01 42.22 -11.39
C ILE A 81 32.01 42.76 -10.36
N SER A 82 32.61 43.91 -10.64
CA SER A 82 33.69 44.49 -9.83
C SER A 82 33.22 45.35 -8.65
N ASP A 83 32.00 45.90 -8.70
CA ASP A 83 31.52 46.86 -7.70
C ASP A 83 30.26 46.31 -6.99
N LEU A 84 30.48 45.61 -5.87
CA LEU A 84 29.41 45.25 -4.94
C LEU A 84 29.39 46.28 -3.80
N GLU A 85 28.31 47.07 -3.68
CA GLU A 85 28.11 47.96 -2.53
C GLU A 85 27.49 47.20 -1.35
N LYS A 86 27.89 47.55 -0.11
CA LYS A 86 27.47 46.84 1.12
C LYS A 86 25.96 46.88 1.37
N GLU A 87 25.31 47.92 0.86
CA GLU A 87 23.89 48.19 1.00
C GLU A 87 23.03 47.34 0.04
N ASP A 88 23.61 46.82 -1.05
CA ASP A 88 22.92 45.92 -1.99
C ASP A 88 22.86 44.46 -1.52
N PHE A 89 23.55 44.13 -0.42
CA PHE A 89 23.67 42.77 0.11
C PHE A 89 22.61 42.43 1.17
N PHE A 90 22.06 43.45 1.84
CA PHE A 90 21.05 43.30 2.90
C PHE A 90 19.92 44.32 2.68
N VAL A 91 18.67 43.87 2.55
CA VAL A 91 17.49 44.75 2.46
C VAL A 91 16.80 44.83 3.83
N ALA A 92 16.37 46.02 4.25
CA ALA A 92 15.60 46.23 5.47
C ALA A 92 14.23 46.86 5.13
N GLU A 93 13.13 46.22 5.52
CA GLU A 93 11.79 46.81 5.50
C GLU A 93 11.31 47.07 6.94
N GLU A 94 10.96 48.32 7.26
CA GLU A 94 10.23 48.66 8.49
C GLU A 94 8.72 48.48 8.26
N SER A 95 8.07 47.58 9.02
CA SER A 95 6.61 47.53 9.09
C SER A 95 6.11 47.95 10.47
N LEU A 96 5.13 48.85 10.46
CA LEU A 96 4.49 49.46 11.62
C LEU A 96 3.65 48.43 12.41
N GLY A 97 3.87 48.35 13.72
CA GLY A 97 2.89 47.85 14.69
C GLY A 97 3.44 46.79 15.64
N ASP A 98 4.03 47.23 16.76
CA ASP A 98 4.18 46.57 18.06
C ASP A 98 4.27 45.03 18.11
N GLU A 99 5.23 44.47 17.37
CA GLU A 99 6.01 43.30 17.76
C GLU A 99 7.29 43.34 16.89
N TYR A 100 8.47 43.46 17.51
CA TYR A 100 9.72 43.47 16.76
C TYR A 100 10.00 42.08 16.16
N ILE A 101 9.47 41.81 14.97
CA ILE A 101 9.88 40.69 14.13
C ILE A 101 11.00 41.21 13.23
N TRP A 102 12.23 40.85 13.56
CA TRP A 102 13.43 41.26 12.83
C TRP A 102 13.63 40.33 11.62
N ASP A 103 13.41 40.85 10.41
CA ASP A 103 13.56 40.10 9.15
C ASP A 103 15.00 40.25 8.59
N LEU A 104 15.60 39.14 8.14
CA LEU A 104 16.96 39.12 7.61
C LEU A 104 16.96 38.47 6.22
N GLU A 105 16.74 39.28 5.18
CA GLU A 105 16.90 38.82 3.79
C GLU A 105 18.34 39.07 3.31
N ALA A 106 19.18 38.03 3.36
CA ALA A 106 20.48 38.02 2.70
C ALA A 106 20.34 37.49 1.26
N GLN A 107 20.80 38.25 0.28
CA GLN A 107 20.91 37.75 -1.10
C GLN A 107 22.05 36.71 -1.19
N PRO A 108 21.97 35.70 -2.08
CA PRO A 108 23.09 34.79 -2.30
C PRO A 108 24.35 35.57 -2.71
N PRO A 109 25.56 35.10 -2.32
CA PRO A 109 26.81 35.83 -2.55
C PRO A 109 27.19 36.00 -4.02
N PHE A 110 26.51 35.31 -4.95
CA PHE A 110 26.68 35.45 -6.39
C PHE A 110 25.34 35.68 -7.09
N LYS A 111 25.28 36.68 -7.98
CA LYS A 111 24.11 36.99 -8.82
C LYS A 111 24.35 36.49 -10.24
N ILE A 112 23.57 35.50 -10.69
CA ILE A 112 23.58 35.02 -12.08
C ILE A 112 22.39 35.62 -12.82
N TYR A 113 22.64 36.51 -13.78
CA TYR A 113 21.65 37.03 -14.71
C TYR A 113 21.83 36.38 -16.07
N ILE A 114 20.74 35.86 -16.66
CA ILE A 114 20.72 35.31 -18.01
C ILE A 114 19.56 35.99 -18.75
N SER A 115 19.84 36.68 -19.85
CA SER A 115 18.83 37.34 -20.69
C SER A 115 19.00 36.93 -22.16
N GLY A 116 17.90 36.70 -22.88
CA GLY A 116 17.90 36.49 -24.33
C GLY A 116 17.53 35.09 -24.85
N LEU A 117 16.93 34.22 -24.03
CA LEU A 117 16.57 32.86 -24.45
C LEU A 117 15.20 32.82 -25.14
N GLN A 118 15.18 32.60 -26.46
CA GLN A 118 14.00 32.13 -27.20
C GLN A 118 14.31 30.77 -27.84
N HIS A 119 13.86 29.67 -27.19
CA HIS A 119 13.60 28.30 -27.72
C HIS A 119 14.02 27.15 -26.78
N GLU A 120 13.21 26.09 -26.79
CA GLU A 120 13.22 24.90 -25.90
C GLU A 120 14.42 23.95 -26.08
N GLU A 121 15.18 24.01 -27.18
CA GLU A 121 16.27 23.06 -27.44
C GLU A 121 17.59 23.36 -26.69
N ASN A 122 17.68 24.49 -25.98
CA ASN A 122 18.90 24.89 -25.25
C ASN A 122 18.95 24.48 -23.76
N CYS A 123 17.88 23.87 -23.22
CA CYS A 123 17.81 23.51 -21.79
C CYS A 123 18.72 22.32 -21.39
N PHE A 124 19.02 21.40 -22.32
CA PHE A 124 19.91 20.26 -22.04
C PHE A 124 21.38 20.68 -21.86
N PHE A 125 21.83 21.69 -22.61
CA PHE A 125 23.20 22.20 -22.54
C PHE A 125 23.41 23.00 -21.24
N LEU A 126 22.42 23.79 -20.82
CA LEU A 126 22.42 24.53 -19.55
C LEU A 126 22.41 23.60 -18.32
N ARG A 127 21.61 22.53 -18.33
CA ARG A 127 21.58 21.49 -17.27
C ARG A 127 22.96 20.84 -17.07
N GLY A 128 23.62 20.44 -18.16
CA GLY A 128 24.94 19.81 -18.10
C GLY A 128 26.07 20.78 -17.74
N TRP A 129 25.95 22.07 -18.08
CA TRP A 129 27.01 23.06 -17.88
C TRP A 129 27.00 23.67 -16.48
N ILE A 130 25.83 23.99 -15.92
CA ILE A 130 25.69 24.47 -14.53
C ILE A 130 26.11 23.37 -13.54
N HIS A 131 25.73 22.12 -13.80
CA HIS A 131 26.18 20.97 -13.03
C HIS A 131 27.70 20.80 -13.10
N ARG A 132 28.33 21.06 -14.26
CA ARG A 132 29.79 20.93 -14.44
C ARG A 132 30.57 22.05 -13.76
N ILE A 133 30.02 23.27 -13.64
CA ILE A 133 30.66 24.37 -12.90
C ILE A 133 30.56 24.15 -11.39
N LEU A 134 29.38 23.76 -10.89
CA LEU A 134 29.16 23.50 -9.46
C LEU A 134 29.84 22.21 -9.00
N SER A 135 30.12 21.27 -9.90
CA SER A 135 30.86 20.03 -9.59
C SER A 135 32.38 20.15 -9.80
N GLN A 136 32.90 21.22 -10.40
CA GLN A 136 34.34 21.35 -10.69
C GLN A 136 35.12 22.24 -9.71
N GLU A 137 34.44 23.05 -8.89
CA GLU A 137 35.10 23.82 -7.84
C GLU A 137 34.44 23.59 -6.49
N ASP A 138 35.25 23.26 -5.48
CA ASP A 138 34.89 23.14 -4.07
C ASP A 138 34.55 24.52 -3.46
N ILE A 139 33.49 25.14 -3.98
CA ILE A 139 32.99 26.45 -3.54
C ILE A 139 32.54 26.36 -2.07
N GLU A 140 32.01 25.20 -1.67
CA GLU A 140 31.54 24.92 -0.32
C GLU A 140 32.69 24.82 0.69
N GLY A 141 33.74 24.05 0.40
CA GLY A 141 34.95 23.96 1.24
C GLY A 141 35.76 25.26 1.28
N LYS A 142 35.76 26.05 0.19
CA LYS A 142 36.38 27.38 0.16
C LYS A 142 35.61 28.40 1.00
N LEU A 143 34.27 28.43 0.91
CA LEU A 143 33.42 29.24 1.78
C LEU A 143 33.68 28.89 3.25
N LEU A 144 33.66 27.60 3.58
CA LEU A 144 33.93 27.11 4.93
C LEU A 144 35.32 27.52 5.43
N ASN A 145 36.35 27.42 4.59
CA ASN A 145 37.71 27.86 4.92
C ASN A 145 37.83 29.37 5.16
N SER A 146 37.15 30.20 4.37
CA SER A 146 37.06 31.65 4.61
C SER A 146 36.30 31.96 5.90
N PHE A 147 35.22 31.21 6.21
CA PHE A 147 34.51 31.31 7.49
C PHE A 147 35.41 30.92 8.68
N HIS A 148 36.20 29.85 8.57
CA HIS A 148 37.14 29.42 9.62
C HIS A 148 38.23 30.46 9.88
N LYS A 149 38.78 31.08 8.83
CA LYS A 149 39.72 32.21 8.95
C LYS A 149 39.10 33.42 9.66
N LEU A 150 37.86 33.77 9.33
CA LEU A 150 37.15 34.94 9.90
C LEU A 150 36.73 34.75 11.37
N LEU A 151 36.52 33.50 11.80
CA LEU A 151 36.14 33.15 13.17
C LEU A 151 37.33 32.99 14.13
N ASN A 152 38.57 32.91 13.61
CA ASN A 152 39.81 32.82 14.40
C ASN A 152 39.78 31.65 15.42
N VAL A 153 39.10 30.56 15.07
CA VAL A 153 39.01 29.32 15.86
C VAL A 153 40.00 28.33 15.27
N GLU A 154 40.97 27.84 16.07
CA GLU A 154 41.84 26.73 15.65
C GLU A 154 40.99 25.53 15.24
N GLU A 155 41.35 24.88 14.13
CA GLU A 155 40.66 23.73 13.55
C GLU A 155 40.21 22.74 14.64
N PRO A 156 38.89 22.59 14.90
CA PRO A 156 38.46 21.41 15.60
C PRO A 156 38.69 20.26 14.62
N GLN A 157 39.54 19.30 14.99
CA GLN A 157 39.65 18.03 14.28
C GLN A 157 38.32 17.27 14.41
N ILE A 158 37.35 17.66 13.59
CA ILE A 158 36.18 16.87 13.29
C ILE A 158 36.66 15.88 12.23
N SER A 159 36.95 14.65 12.64
CA SER A 159 37.03 13.56 11.67
C SER A 159 35.63 13.34 11.13
N PHE A 160 35.33 13.94 9.98
CA PHE A 160 34.19 13.51 9.18
C PHE A 160 34.46 12.05 8.80
N ALA A 161 33.64 11.14 9.32
CA ALA A 161 33.54 9.81 8.75
C ALA A 161 33.23 10.01 7.26
N GLU A 162 34.18 9.59 6.41
CA GLU A 162 34.15 9.54 4.95
C GLU A 162 32.94 10.22 4.30
N ASN A 163 33.15 11.41 3.70
CA ASN A 163 32.17 12.09 2.86
C ASN A 163 31.66 11.12 1.78
N LEU A 164 30.48 10.52 1.99
CA LEU A 164 29.75 9.77 0.98
C LEU A 164 29.31 10.78 -0.09
N THR A 165 29.79 10.61 -1.32
CA THR A 165 29.30 11.38 -2.47
C THR A 165 27.81 11.10 -2.70
N TYR A 166 27.11 11.93 -3.48
CA TYR A 166 25.71 11.67 -3.87
C TYR A 166 25.55 10.28 -4.49
N ASP A 167 26.53 9.87 -5.32
CA ASP A 167 26.61 8.53 -5.89
C ASP A 167 26.76 7.45 -4.81
N ASP A 168 27.48 7.73 -3.72
CA ASP A 168 27.61 6.80 -2.59
C ASP A 168 26.32 6.68 -1.77
N ILE A 169 25.56 7.77 -1.60
CA ILE A 169 24.25 7.75 -0.92
C ILE A 169 23.21 7.00 -1.77
N GLU A 170 23.17 7.23 -3.08
CA GLU A 170 22.29 6.50 -4.00
C GLU A 170 22.62 5.01 -4.00
N ASN A 171 23.91 4.65 -4.13
CA ASN A 171 24.35 3.27 -4.12
C ASN A 171 24.07 2.57 -2.78
N LYS A 172 24.28 3.26 -1.66
CA LYS A 172 23.97 2.75 -0.33
C LYS A 172 22.47 2.56 -0.12
N SER A 173 21.65 3.52 -0.56
CA SER A 173 20.19 3.42 -0.53
C SER A 173 19.69 2.27 -1.39
N ALA A 174 20.23 2.10 -2.60
CA ALA A 174 19.92 0.99 -3.48
C ALA A 174 20.27 -0.37 -2.84
N GLN A 175 21.40 -0.45 -2.13
CA GLN A 175 21.78 -1.67 -1.40
C GLN A 175 20.86 -1.95 -0.20
N HIS A 176 20.44 -0.92 0.55
CA HIS A 176 19.47 -1.08 1.64
C HIS A 176 18.11 -1.57 1.12
N ILE A 177 17.61 -0.97 0.04
CA ILE A 177 16.36 -1.40 -0.61
C ILE A 177 16.50 -2.85 -1.12
N LEU A 178 17.64 -3.21 -1.72
CA LEU A 178 17.89 -4.58 -2.16
C LEU A 178 17.85 -5.58 -1.01
N ASN A 179 18.47 -5.26 0.13
CA ASN A 179 18.46 -6.12 1.33
C ASN A 179 17.04 -6.31 1.90
N VAL A 180 16.17 -5.31 1.75
CA VAL A 180 14.74 -5.43 2.09
C VAL A 180 14.04 -6.35 1.10
N PHE A 181 14.26 -6.18 -0.20
CA PHE A 181 13.64 -7.02 -1.23
C PHE A 181 14.04 -8.49 -1.09
N GLN A 182 15.34 -8.78 -0.89
CA GLN A 182 15.84 -10.14 -0.70
C GLN A 182 15.17 -10.86 0.48
N ARG A 183 14.94 -10.14 1.59
CA ARG A 183 14.30 -10.71 2.78
C ARG A 183 12.80 -10.89 2.60
N ILE A 184 12.10 -9.89 2.06
CA ILE A 184 10.63 -9.93 1.89
C ILE A 184 10.22 -10.96 0.84
N LEU A 185 10.97 -11.06 -0.25
CA LEU A 185 10.70 -12.02 -1.32
C LEU A 185 11.27 -13.42 -1.02
N GLY A 186 12.16 -13.54 -0.03
CA GLY A 186 12.86 -14.79 0.26
C GLY A 186 13.82 -15.21 -0.86
N VAL A 187 14.35 -14.26 -1.64
CA VAL A 187 15.26 -14.50 -2.77
C VAL A 187 16.63 -13.84 -2.48
N PRO A 188 17.58 -14.54 -1.82
CA PRO A 188 18.88 -13.96 -1.47
C PRO A 188 19.77 -13.61 -2.67
N SER A 189 19.50 -14.20 -3.83
CA SER A 189 20.26 -13.98 -5.07
C SER A 189 19.84 -12.74 -5.87
N LEU A 190 18.82 -12.00 -5.40
CA LEU A 190 18.30 -10.82 -6.07
C LEU A 190 19.40 -9.74 -6.22
N LYS A 191 19.42 -9.06 -7.36
CA LYS A 191 20.37 -8.00 -7.72
C LYS A 191 19.69 -6.63 -7.76
N LEU A 192 20.49 -5.56 -7.79
CA LEU A 192 20.04 -4.16 -7.76
C LEU A 192 19.07 -3.79 -8.90
N ASP A 193 19.20 -4.47 -10.03
CA ASP A 193 18.44 -4.21 -11.26
C ASP A 193 17.36 -5.26 -11.52
N ASP A 194 17.20 -6.24 -10.62
CA ASP A 194 16.12 -7.22 -10.69
C ASP A 194 14.81 -6.53 -10.28
N ASN A 195 13.74 -6.81 -11.04
CA ASN A 195 12.43 -6.23 -10.81
C ASN A 195 11.73 -6.95 -9.65
N PHE A 196 11.24 -6.19 -8.67
CA PHE A 196 10.54 -6.71 -7.50
C PHE A 196 9.40 -7.67 -7.84
N PHE A 197 8.59 -7.33 -8.85
CA PHE A 197 7.43 -8.12 -9.27
C PHE A 197 7.83 -9.38 -10.06
N ASP A 198 9.03 -9.43 -10.62
CA ASP A 198 9.55 -10.64 -11.29
C ASP A 198 9.96 -11.73 -10.33
N CYS A 199 10.27 -11.34 -9.10
CA CYS A 199 10.77 -12.24 -8.09
C CYS A 199 9.68 -12.60 -7.08
N GLY A 200 8.41 -12.57 -7.50
CA GLY A 200 7.25 -12.94 -6.70
C GLY A 200 6.65 -11.79 -5.89
N GLY A 201 7.11 -10.55 -6.09
CA GLY A 201 6.55 -9.38 -5.44
C GLY A 201 5.11 -9.09 -5.89
N HIS A 202 4.28 -8.64 -4.95
CA HIS A 202 2.93 -8.11 -5.22
C HIS A 202 2.69 -6.86 -4.35
N SER A 203 1.55 -6.19 -4.55
CA SER A 203 1.28 -4.89 -3.92
C SER A 203 1.45 -4.87 -2.40
N LEU A 204 1.07 -5.95 -1.70
CA LEU A 204 1.21 -6.03 -0.25
C LEU A 204 2.68 -6.19 0.20
N LEU A 205 3.46 -6.99 -0.51
CA LEU A 205 4.91 -7.08 -0.28
C LEU A 205 5.60 -5.74 -0.62
N ALA A 206 5.10 -5.00 -1.60
CA ALA A 206 5.60 -3.65 -1.91
C ALA A 206 5.33 -2.68 -0.76
N ILE A 207 4.12 -2.67 -0.18
CA ILE A 207 3.81 -1.85 1.01
C ILE A 207 4.72 -2.24 2.18
N ARG A 208 4.93 -3.54 2.42
CA ARG A 208 5.86 -4.04 3.45
C ARG A 208 7.29 -3.53 3.19
N ALA A 209 7.74 -3.57 1.95
CA ALA A 209 9.08 -3.12 1.57
C ALA A 209 9.26 -1.62 1.78
N ILE A 210 8.27 -0.81 1.38
CA ILE A 210 8.28 0.65 1.58
C ILE A 210 8.34 0.98 3.08
N ALA A 211 7.47 0.35 3.89
CA ALA A 211 7.44 0.56 5.32
C ALA A 211 8.75 0.13 5.99
N GLU A 212 9.35 -0.99 5.56
CA GLU A 212 10.63 -1.45 6.09
C GLU A 212 11.80 -0.55 5.70
N CYS A 213 11.81 -0.01 4.48
CA CYS A 213 12.83 0.95 4.03
C CYS A 213 12.78 2.24 4.83
N ARG A 214 11.58 2.75 5.12
CA ARG A 214 11.38 3.91 5.98
C ARG A 214 11.87 3.64 7.39
N ASP A 215 11.37 2.57 8.02
CA ASP A 215 11.55 2.35 9.46
C ASP A 215 12.98 1.92 9.82
N ASN A 216 13.66 1.17 8.94
CA ASN A 216 15.02 0.68 9.23
C ASN A 216 16.14 1.57 8.70
N TYR A 217 15.87 2.34 7.63
CA TYR A 217 16.91 3.05 6.89
C TYR A 217 16.60 4.53 6.64
N GLY A 218 15.43 5.02 7.05
CA GLY A 218 14.99 6.40 6.81
C GLY A 218 14.70 6.74 5.34
N ILE A 219 14.53 5.71 4.52
CA ILE A 219 14.32 5.86 3.07
C ILE A 219 12.82 5.98 2.79
N LEU A 220 12.37 7.18 2.42
CA LEU A 220 10.99 7.45 2.03
C LEU A 220 10.79 7.11 0.56
N ILE A 221 9.93 6.13 0.30
CA ILE A 221 9.59 5.67 -1.05
C ILE A 221 8.11 5.96 -1.30
N ASP A 222 7.83 6.77 -2.33
CA ASP A 222 6.46 6.94 -2.81
C ASP A 222 5.94 5.65 -3.45
N PHE A 223 4.69 5.30 -3.15
CA PHE A 223 4.09 4.07 -3.66
C PHE A 223 4.02 4.04 -5.20
N ASN A 224 3.76 5.17 -5.86
CA ASN A 224 3.75 5.23 -7.32
C ASN A 224 5.15 5.07 -7.89
N HIS A 225 6.17 5.68 -7.27
CA HIS A 225 7.57 5.51 -7.68
C HIS A 225 8.01 4.04 -7.60
N PHE A 226 7.54 3.31 -6.57
CA PHE A 226 7.82 1.88 -6.44
C PHE A 226 7.32 1.09 -7.66
N PHE A 227 6.10 1.36 -8.14
CA PHE A 227 5.51 0.65 -9.27
C PHE A 227 6.05 1.09 -10.63
N GLN A 228 6.35 2.38 -10.79
CA GLN A 228 6.91 2.92 -12.03
C GLN A 228 8.33 2.43 -12.28
N ALA A 229 9.11 2.24 -11.22
CA ALA A 229 10.52 1.93 -11.33
C ALA A 229 10.96 0.81 -10.36
N PRO A 230 10.40 -0.41 -10.46
CA PRO A 230 10.41 -1.44 -9.41
C PRO A 230 11.74 -2.20 -9.24
N THR A 231 12.88 -1.53 -9.39
CA THR A 231 14.19 -2.08 -9.08
C THR A 231 14.82 -1.29 -7.96
N ALA A 232 15.64 -1.94 -7.12
CA ALA A 232 16.26 -1.28 -5.98
C ALA A 232 17.07 -0.04 -6.40
N ARG A 233 17.79 -0.12 -7.54
CA ARG A 233 18.52 1.00 -8.12
C ARG A 233 17.62 2.16 -8.55
N LYS A 234 16.53 1.88 -9.26
CA LYS A 234 15.66 2.95 -9.78
C LYS A 234 14.83 3.58 -8.67
N ILE A 235 14.39 2.81 -7.67
CA ILE A 235 13.72 3.34 -6.49
C ILE A 235 14.65 4.25 -5.71
N ALA A 236 15.92 3.87 -5.51
CA ALA A 236 16.89 4.70 -4.80
C ALA A 236 17.06 6.10 -5.42
N LYS A 237 16.96 6.22 -6.75
CA LYS A 237 17.01 7.51 -7.47
C LYS A 237 15.83 8.43 -7.18
N LEU A 238 14.68 7.84 -6.82
CA LEU A 238 13.42 8.55 -6.59
C LEU A 238 13.09 8.67 -5.10
N ALA A 239 13.84 7.98 -4.24
CA ALA A 239 13.63 7.96 -2.80
C ALA A 239 14.22 9.21 -2.15
N VAL A 240 13.54 9.68 -1.10
CA VAL A 240 14.00 10.83 -0.30
C VAL A 240 14.58 10.31 1.01
N TYR A 241 15.75 10.82 1.40
CA TYR A 241 16.35 10.52 2.70
C TYR A 241 15.84 11.53 3.73
N ASP A 242 15.21 11.04 4.79
CA ASP A 242 14.86 11.89 5.92
C ASP A 242 15.94 11.78 7.00
N SER A 243 16.79 12.80 7.08
CA SER A 243 17.83 12.89 8.12
C SER A 243 17.28 13.29 9.49
N ALA A 244 15.98 13.58 9.61
CA ALA A 244 15.31 13.93 10.86
C ALA A 244 14.68 12.74 11.60
N ILE A 245 14.92 11.50 11.16
CA ILE A 245 14.47 10.30 11.88
C ILE A 245 15.41 10.04 13.07
N SER A 246 15.29 10.89 14.08
CA SER A 246 15.71 10.60 15.46
C SER A 246 14.55 10.64 16.45
N ASP A 247 13.34 10.98 16.00
CA ASP A 247 12.12 10.76 16.76
C ASP A 247 11.21 9.83 15.96
N VAL A 248 11.54 8.53 15.98
CA VAL A 248 10.44 7.56 16.01
C VAL A 248 9.68 7.97 17.26
N GLU A 249 8.48 8.53 17.10
CA GLU A 249 7.47 8.47 18.14
C GLU A 249 7.36 7.00 18.49
N THR A 250 8.15 6.61 19.49
CA THR A 250 7.95 5.45 20.31
C THR A 250 6.65 5.77 21.00
N CYS A 251 5.55 5.53 20.29
CA CYS A 251 4.24 5.44 20.88
C CYS A 251 4.46 4.50 22.05
N THR A 252 4.37 5.08 23.24
CA THR A 252 4.70 4.45 24.52
C THR A 252 4.25 3.01 24.47
N ASP A 253 5.07 2.07 24.94
CA ASP A 253 4.65 0.71 25.23
C ASP A 253 3.48 0.81 26.23
N VAL A 254 2.28 0.96 25.69
CA VAL A 254 1.01 0.82 26.39
C VAL A 254 0.84 -0.69 26.51
N ARG A 255 1.73 -1.35 27.26
CA ARG A 255 1.40 -2.61 27.91
C ARG A 255 0.45 -2.25 29.04
N VAL A 256 -0.81 -2.01 28.67
CA VAL A 256 -1.86 -1.90 29.67
C VAL A 256 -2.24 -3.31 30.03
N GLU A 257 -1.90 -3.70 31.25
CA GLU A 257 -2.27 -4.96 31.90
C GLU A 257 -3.81 -5.14 32.05
N GLU A 258 -4.65 -4.38 31.35
CA GLU A 258 -6.08 -4.23 31.66
C GLU A 258 -7.03 -3.95 30.46
N HIS A 259 -6.69 -4.31 29.23
CA HIS A 259 -7.59 -4.09 28.09
C HIS A 259 -8.17 -5.38 27.50
N LEU A 260 -8.96 -6.10 28.31
CA LEU A 260 -9.91 -7.09 27.81
C LEU A 260 -11.05 -6.46 27.00
N LYS A 261 -11.07 -5.12 26.83
CA LYS A 261 -12.07 -4.39 26.05
C LYS A 261 -11.42 -3.28 25.23
N ALA A 262 -11.86 -3.13 23.99
CA ALA A 262 -11.47 -2.03 23.11
C ALA A 262 -12.65 -1.63 22.20
N PRO A 263 -12.67 -0.40 21.68
CA PRO A 263 -13.57 -0.04 20.60
C PRO A 263 -13.30 -0.89 19.35
N LEU A 264 -14.25 -0.95 18.41
CA LEU A 264 -14.01 -1.51 17.09
C LEU A 264 -12.96 -0.68 16.33
N THR A 265 -12.23 -1.28 15.40
CA THR A 265 -11.55 -0.52 14.32
C THR A 265 -12.60 0.12 13.39
N PHE A 266 -12.21 1.09 12.57
CA PHE A 266 -13.13 1.71 11.59
C PHE A 266 -13.70 0.69 10.60
N VAL A 267 -12.90 -0.30 10.18
CA VAL A 267 -13.36 -1.37 9.28
C VAL A 267 -14.26 -2.37 9.98
N GLN A 268 -13.98 -2.72 11.24
CA GLN A 268 -14.87 -3.56 12.04
C GLN A 268 -16.22 -2.86 12.31
N ASP A 269 -16.23 -1.54 12.49
CA ASP A 269 -17.46 -0.75 12.70
C ASP A 269 -18.38 -0.81 11.47
N PHE A 270 -17.79 -0.63 10.28
CA PHE A 270 -18.48 -0.85 9.02
C PHE A 270 -18.99 -2.28 8.87
N LEU A 271 -18.12 -3.27 9.09
CA LEU A 271 -18.47 -4.69 8.95
C LEU A 271 -19.58 -5.11 9.94
N TRP A 272 -19.56 -4.61 11.17
CA TRP A 272 -20.62 -4.85 12.15
C TRP A 272 -21.97 -4.30 11.68
N SER A 273 -21.97 -3.10 11.13
CA SER A 273 -23.18 -2.47 10.58
C SER A 273 -23.72 -3.26 9.38
N ALA A 274 -22.84 -3.71 8.51
CA ALA A 274 -23.20 -4.52 7.35
C ALA A 274 -23.68 -5.92 7.76
N TYR A 275 -23.06 -6.54 8.75
CA TYR A 275 -23.48 -7.83 9.31
C TYR A 275 -24.91 -7.77 9.87
N LYS A 276 -25.24 -6.69 10.58
CA LYS A 276 -26.61 -6.41 11.02
C LYS A 276 -27.58 -6.19 9.85
N ALA A 277 -27.15 -5.52 8.78
CA ALA A 277 -27.98 -5.27 7.60
C ALA A 277 -28.33 -6.56 6.84
N PHE A 278 -27.45 -7.57 6.89
CA PHE A 278 -27.70 -8.92 6.37
C PHE A 278 -28.29 -9.88 7.41
N ASP A 279 -29.05 -9.35 8.37
CA ASP A 279 -29.78 -10.09 9.42
C ASP A 279 -28.94 -11.15 10.14
N TRP A 280 -27.68 -10.81 10.43
CA TRP A 280 -26.74 -11.68 11.15
C TRP A 280 -26.47 -13.03 10.45
N SER A 281 -26.66 -13.10 9.12
CA SER A 281 -26.44 -14.30 8.31
C SER A 281 -24.96 -14.68 8.12
N HIS A 282 -24.70 -15.92 7.70
CA HIS A 282 -23.35 -16.45 7.46
C HIS A 282 -22.59 -15.82 6.29
N ILE A 283 -23.09 -14.74 5.67
CA ILE A 283 -22.48 -14.12 4.47
C ILE A 283 -21.06 -13.58 4.71
N TYR A 284 -20.71 -13.30 5.97
CA TYR A 284 -19.37 -12.87 6.40
C TYR A 284 -18.55 -14.00 7.06
N ASN A 285 -19.00 -15.24 6.94
CA ASN A 285 -18.16 -16.37 7.32
C ASN A 285 -17.08 -16.61 6.27
N LEU A 286 -15.94 -17.08 6.75
CA LEU A 286 -14.83 -17.59 5.96
C LEU A 286 -14.74 -19.10 6.22
N PRO A 287 -15.35 -19.94 5.37
CA PRO A 287 -15.39 -21.40 5.56
C PRO A 287 -14.15 -22.07 4.96
N PHE A 288 -13.00 -21.91 5.62
CA PHE A 288 -11.78 -22.58 5.17
C PHE A 288 -11.84 -24.06 5.46
N ALA A 289 -11.31 -24.87 4.55
CA ALA A 289 -11.20 -26.30 4.74
C ALA A 289 -9.93 -26.84 4.09
N VAL A 290 -9.27 -27.77 4.77
CA VAL A 290 -8.11 -28.50 4.26
C VAL A 290 -8.31 -29.99 4.44
N ARG A 291 -7.92 -30.76 3.43
CA ARG A 291 -7.93 -32.23 3.47
C ARG A 291 -6.51 -32.71 3.72
N PHE A 292 -6.32 -33.55 4.74
CA PHE A 292 -5.03 -34.14 5.04
C PHE A 292 -4.83 -35.48 4.34
N GLU A 293 -3.61 -35.74 3.89
CA GLU A 293 -3.24 -37.02 3.29
C GLU A 293 -3.13 -38.16 4.30
N LYS A 294 -2.87 -37.83 5.57
CA LYS A 294 -2.85 -38.74 6.72
C LYS A 294 -3.59 -38.09 7.89
N HIS A 295 -4.07 -38.89 8.83
CA HIS A 295 -4.69 -38.36 10.04
C HIS A 295 -3.69 -37.55 10.86
N VAL A 296 -4.14 -36.38 11.29
CA VAL A 296 -3.45 -35.50 12.22
C VAL A 296 -3.74 -35.96 13.65
N ASN A 297 -2.77 -35.77 14.56
CA ASN A 297 -3.02 -35.96 15.99
C ASN A 297 -3.88 -34.79 16.50
N GLU A 298 -5.20 -35.00 16.56
CA GLU A 298 -6.17 -33.95 16.91
C GLU A 298 -5.96 -33.38 18.32
N ALA A 299 -5.49 -34.19 19.27
CA ALA A 299 -5.19 -33.72 20.63
C ALA A 299 -3.99 -32.77 20.65
N VAL A 300 -2.93 -33.09 19.91
CA VAL A 300 -1.77 -32.19 19.74
C VAL A 300 -2.18 -30.94 18.96
N PHE A 301 -3.04 -31.10 17.94
CA PHE A 301 -3.56 -29.98 17.17
C PHE A 301 -4.35 -29.00 18.03
N LYS A 302 -5.27 -29.48 18.88
CA LYS A 302 -6.04 -28.63 19.79
C LYS A 302 -5.12 -27.78 20.68
N VAL A 303 -4.12 -28.39 21.32
CA VAL A 303 -3.16 -27.68 22.18
C VAL A 303 -2.28 -26.72 21.38
N ALA A 304 -1.89 -27.07 20.15
CA ALA A 304 -1.17 -26.18 19.26
C ALA A 304 -2.01 -24.95 18.87
N PHE A 305 -3.31 -25.15 18.62
CA PHE A 305 -4.22 -24.04 18.31
C PHE A 305 -4.49 -23.17 19.54
N GLU A 306 -4.50 -23.71 20.76
CA GLU A 306 -4.54 -22.92 22.00
C GLU A 306 -3.32 -21.99 22.13
N ASP A 307 -2.14 -22.38 21.65
CA ASP A 307 -0.97 -21.49 21.58
C ASP A 307 -1.19 -20.35 20.59
N VAL A 308 -1.81 -20.64 19.44
CA VAL A 308 -2.19 -19.63 18.43
C VAL A 308 -3.22 -18.65 19.03
N LEU A 309 -4.23 -19.14 19.76
CA LEU A 309 -5.22 -18.31 20.45
C LEU A 309 -4.60 -17.46 21.57
N THR A 310 -3.62 -18.01 22.28
CA THR A 310 -2.87 -17.27 23.30
C THR A 310 -2.08 -16.13 22.66
N ARG A 311 -1.45 -16.39 21.51
CA ARG A 311 -0.65 -15.41 20.76
C ARG A 311 -1.52 -14.32 20.10
N HIS A 312 -2.68 -14.69 19.55
CA HIS A 312 -3.53 -13.82 18.74
C HIS A 312 -4.88 -13.60 19.40
N GLU A 313 -4.95 -12.58 20.26
CA GLU A 313 -6.12 -12.28 21.08
C GLU A 313 -7.38 -11.96 20.26
N GLY A 314 -7.20 -11.42 19.05
CA GLY A 314 -8.28 -11.11 18.11
C GLY A 314 -9.17 -12.31 17.79
N LEU A 315 -8.59 -13.52 17.68
CA LEU A 315 -9.36 -14.74 17.40
C LEU A 315 -10.34 -15.12 18.51
N ARG A 316 -10.00 -14.79 19.76
CA ARG A 316 -10.81 -15.08 20.95
C ARG A 316 -11.57 -13.85 21.44
N THR A 317 -11.91 -12.94 20.52
CA THR A 317 -12.64 -11.70 20.84
C THR A 317 -14.11 -11.80 20.46
N LYS A 318 -15.00 -11.53 21.41
CA LYS A 318 -16.45 -11.32 21.18
C LYS A 318 -16.78 -9.83 21.08
N PHE A 319 -17.99 -9.52 20.65
CA PHE A 319 -18.43 -8.14 20.39
C PHE A 319 -19.64 -7.79 21.27
N ILE A 320 -19.40 -7.03 22.32
CA ILE A 320 -20.42 -6.66 23.31
C ILE A 320 -20.96 -5.26 23.00
N VAL A 321 -22.26 -5.07 23.19
CA VAL A 321 -22.89 -3.75 23.11
C VAL A 321 -22.92 -3.17 24.52
N ASP A 322 -22.38 -1.98 24.70
CA ASP A 322 -22.42 -1.28 25.98
C ASP A 322 -23.80 -0.63 26.23
N ASN A 323 -23.95 0.01 27.40
CA ASN A 323 -25.21 0.65 27.79
C ASN A 323 -25.60 1.86 26.91
N ASN A 324 -24.66 2.40 26.13
CA ASN A 324 -24.88 3.52 25.22
C ASN A 324 -25.17 3.04 23.78
N GLY A 325 -25.18 1.73 23.54
CA GLY A 325 -25.36 1.14 22.21
C GLY A 325 -24.07 1.07 21.40
N CYS A 326 -22.91 1.41 21.98
CA CYS A 326 -21.62 1.30 21.32
C CYS A 326 -21.11 -0.14 21.36
N VAL A 327 -20.59 -0.61 20.24
CA VAL A 327 -20.05 -1.97 20.12
C VAL A 327 -18.58 -1.95 20.51
N MET A 328 -18.21 -2.87 21.39
CA MET A 328 -16.87 -3.02 21.92
C MET A 328 -16.37 -4.43 21.66
N GLN A 329 -15.11 -4.54 21.26
CA GLN A 329 -14.34 -5.77 21.33
C GLN A 329 -14.19 -6.18 22.78
N HIS A 330 -14.35 -7.47 23.06
CA HIS A 330 -14.10 -8.05 24.37
C HIS A 330 -13.36 -9.37 24.25
N VAL A 331 -12.10 -9.37 24.67
CA VAL A 331 -11.18 -10.49 24.58
C VAL A 331 -11.50 -11.51 25.68
N ILE A 332 -11.71 -12.77 25.31
CA ILE A 332 -11.96 -13.86 26.25
C ILE A 332 -10.63 -14.38 26.82
N PRO A 333 -10.39 -14.32 28.14
CA PRO A 333 -9.19 -14.88 28.76
C PRO A 333 -9.01 -16.38 28.49
N MET A 334 -7.77 -16.85 28.40
CA MET A 334 -7.49 -18.27 28.10
C MET A 334 -8.04 -19.24 29.15
N ASN A 335 -8.15 -18.83 30.41
CA ASN A 335 -8.76 -19.64 31.49
C ASN A 335 -10.29 -19.72 31.40
N GLU A 336 -10.93 -18.90 30.57
CA GLU A 336 -12.38 -18.92 30.31
C GLU A 336 -12.70 -19.59 28.96
N LEU A 337 -11.68 -20.02 28.20
CA LEU A 337 -11.85 -20.59 26.86
C LEU A 337 -12.70 -21.88 26.88
N ASP A 338 -12.59 -22.68 27.94
CA ASP A 338 -13.34 -23.95 28.11
C ASP A 338 -14.84 -23.73 28.36
N GLU A 339 -15.29 -22.49 28.64
CA GLU A 339 -16.72 -22.15 28.70
C GLU A 339 -17.37 -22.16 27.30
N TYR A 340 -16.55 -22.18 26.25
CA TYR A 340 -16.97 -22.15 24.86
C TYR A 340 -16.62 -23.46 24.15
N LYS A 341 -17.57 -24.03 23.39
CA LYS A 341 -17.26 -25.14 22.48
C LYS A 341 -16.75 -24.54 21.15
N TRP A 342 -15.46 -24.67 20.91
CA TRP A 342 -14.79 -24.15 19.70
C TRP A 342 -14.06 -25.24 18.89
N PHE A 343 -13.84 -26.41 19.48
CA PHE A 343 -13.12 -27.53 18.87
C PHE A 343 -13.96 -28.81 18.88
N TRP A 344 -14.05 -29.49 17.74
CA TRP A 344 -14.74 -30.78 17.58
C TRP A 344 -13.82 -31.81 16.92
N HIS A 345 -13.71 -32.97 17.56
CA HIS A 345 -12.97 -34.12 17.05
C HIS A 345 -13.71 -34.80 15.89
N SER A 346 -13.01 -35.62 15.10
CA SER A 346 -13.65 -36.33 13.98
C SER A 346 -14.78 -37.26 14.44
N GLU A 347 -14.63 -37.87 15.62
CA GLU A 347 -15.65 -38.74 16.23
C GLU A 347 -16.96 -38.01 16.57
N GLU A 348 -16.88 -36.70 16.85
CA GLU A 348 -18.02 -35.83 17.16
C GLU A 348 -18.75 -35.32 15.90
N SER A 349 -18.23 -35.61 14.71
CA SER A 349 -18.57 -34.91 13.47
C SER A 349 -19.06 -35.82 12.33
N ARG A 350 -19.38 -37.08 12.63
CA ARG A 350 -19.70 -38.11 11.62
C ARG A 350 -20.87 -37.76 10.68
N GLU A 351 -21.81 -36.95 11.14
CA GLU A 351 -23.01 -36.56 10.38
C GLU A 351 -22.93 -35.11 9.86
N VAL A 352 -21.83 -34.40 10.13
CA VAL A 352 -21.69 -32.97 9.78
C VAL A 352 -20.97 -32.84 8.43
N SER A 353 -21.55 -32.10 7.50
CA SER A 353 -20.90 -31.76 6.23
C SER A 353 -20.20 -30.40 6.28
N LEU A 354 -19.28 -30.15 5.35
CA LEU A 354 -18.69 -28.81 5.16
C LEU A 354 -19.73 -27.75 4.83
N ARG A 355 -20.84 -28.12 4.20
CA ARG A 355 -21.95 -27.20 3.90
C ARG A 355 -22.67 -26.78 5.19
N ASP A 356 -22.90 -27.73 6.10
CA ASP A 356 -23.54 -27.45 7.38
C ASP A 356 -22.67 -26.50 8.22
N GLU A 357 -21.36 -26.70 8.23
CA GLU A 357 -20.44 -25.77 8.90
C GLU A 357 -20.40 -24.40 8.20
N ALA A 358 -20.30 -24.35 6.86
CA ALA A 358 -20.21 -23.08 6.13
C ALA A 358 -21.43 -22.16 6.37
N THR A 359 -22.61 -22.74 6.59
CA THR A 359 -23.88 -22.03 6.77
C THR A 359 -24.21 -21.69 8.24
N TYR A 360 -23.32 -22.06 9.18
CA TYR A 360 -23.49 -21.74 10.60
C TYR A 360 -23.54 -20.22 10.83
N CYS A 361 -24.57 -19.71 11.48
CA CYS A 361 -24.69 -18.28 11.77
C CYS A 361 -24.19 -18.01 13.19
N PHE A 362 -23.09 -17.27 13.33
CA PHE A 362 -22.55 -16.90 14.64
C PHE A 362 -23.45 -15.88 15.36
N ASP A 363 -23.55 -15.94 16.69
CA ASP A 363 -23.92 -14.80 17.52
C ASP A 363 -22.66 -14.23 18.18
N LEU A 364 -22.01 -13.31 17.47
CA LEU A 364 -20.76 -12.66 17.87
C LEU A 364 -20.80 -11.96 19.25
N ARG A 365 -21.98 -11.77 19.84
CA ARG A 365 -22.15 -11.21 21.19
C ARG A 365 -22.00 -12.26 22.29
N ARG A 366 -22.14 -13.53 21.94
CA ARG A 366 -22.34 -14.64 22.89
C ARG A 366 -21.38 -15.81 22.70
N GLU A 367 -20.83 -15.99 21.51
CA GLU A 367 -19.89 -17.07 21.21
C GLU A 367 -18.59 -16.56 20.58
N LEU A 368 -17.61 -17.46 20.47
CA LEU A 368 -16.36 -17.17 19.79
C LEU A 368 -16.58 -17.09 18.28
N PRO A 369 -15.88 -16.19 17.57
CA PRO A 369 -16.06 -15.94 16.14
C PRO A 369 -15.42 -17.02 15.26
N PHE A 370 -15.22 -18.24 15.76
CA PHE A 370 -14.63 -19.33 15.00
C PHE A 370 -15.02 -20.71 15.54
N ARG A 371 -14.86 -21.72 14.67
CA ARG A 371 -15.09 -23.14 14.93
C ARG A 371 -14.02 -23.95 14.22
N ILE A 372 -13.46 -24.92 14.92
CA ILE A 372 -12.51 -25.89 14.37
C ILE A 372 -13.11 -27.28 14.47
N ARG A 373 -13.31 -27.93 13.33
CA ARG A 373 -13.93 -29.24 13.28
C ARG A 373 -13.15 -30.17 12.39
N PHE A 374 -12.75 -31.32 12.92
CA PHE A 374 -12.31 -32.44 12.11
C PHE A 374 -13.52 -33.25 11.63
N ILE A 375 -13.53 -33.63 10.36
CA ILE A 375 -14.60 -34.39 9.69
C ILE A 375 -13.93 -35.55 8.94
N ASP A 376 -14.42 -36.76 9.14
CA ASP A 376 -14.00 -37.91 8.35
C ASP A 376 -14.84 -37.97 7.07
N ASP A 377 -14.22 -37.68 5.92
CA ASP A 377 -14.92 -37.80 4.64
C ASP A 377 -15.08 -39.27 4.29
N ALA A 378 -16.29 -39.78 4.46
CA ALA A 378 -16.65 -41.17 4.17
C ALA A 378 -16.33 -41.59 2.72
N LYS A 379 -16.30 -40.66 1.75
CA LYS A 379 -16.01 -40.99 0.34
C LYS A 379 -14.53 -41.14 0.08
N SER A 380 -13.71 -40.20 0.54
CA SER A 380 -12.26 -40.24 0.32
C SER A 380 -11.51 -41.05 1.39
N GLN A 381 -12.16 -41.38 2.50
CA GLN A 381 -11.52 -41.95 3.70
C GLN A 381 -10.36 -41.08 4.19
N LYS A 382 -10.44 -39.76 3.94
CA LYS A 382 -9.47 -38.76 4.38
C LYS A 382 -10.09 -37.90 5.47
N GLN A 383 -9.24 -37.42 6.35
CA GLN A 383 -9.59 -36.46 7.38
C GLN A 383 -9.60 -35.05 6.77
N VAL A 384 -10.65 -34.29 7.04
CA VAL A 384 -10.81 -32.90 6.63
C VAL A 384 -10.90 -32.03 7.88
N LEU A 385 -10.16 -30.93 7.91
CA LEU A 385 -10.29 -29.88 8.90
C LEU A 385 -11.11 -28.74 8.30
N SER A 386 -12.24 -28.42 8.94
CA SER A 386 -12.95 -27.17 8.74
C SER A 386 -12.48 -26.15 9.77
N PHE A 387 -12.03 -24.99 9.28
CA PHE A 387 -11.79 -23.79 10.07
C PHE A 387 -12.77 -22.72 9.61
N LEU A 388 -13.94 -22.70 10.25
CA LEU A 388 -14.95 -21.68 10.02
C LEU A 388 -14.68 -20.51 10.95
N VAL A 389 -14.61 -19.30 10.40
CA VAL A 389 -14.30 -18.11 11.20
C VAL A 389 -15.01 -16.90 10.61
N HIS A 390 -15.47 -15.99 11.45
CA HIS A 390 -16.13 -14.77 11.02
C HIS A 390 -15.08 -13.74 10.58
N HIS A 391 -15.37 -13.03 9.48
CA HIS A 391 -14.46 -12.02 8.92
C HIS A 391 -14.18 -10.82 9.86
N MET A 392 -14.85 -10.74 11.02
CA MET A 392 -14.66 -9.67 12.02
C MET A 392 -13.33 -9.77 12.77
N VAL A 393 -12.70 -10.95 12.76
CA VAL A 393 -11.48 -11.22 13.54
C VAL A 393 -10.29 -11.65 12.72
N ILE A 394 -10.48 -11.92 11.42
CA ILE A 394 -9.39 -12.23 10.51
C ILE A 394 -9.64 -11.65 9.13
N ASP A 395 -8.58 -11.54 8.35
CA ASP A 395 -8.57 -11.38 6.91
C ASP A 395 -7.68 -12.44 6.24
N GLU A 396 -7.50 -12.36 4.93
CA GLU A 396 -6.68 -13.31 4.18
C GLU A 396 -5.22 -13.32 4.64
N TRP A 397 -4.64 -12.15 4.92
CA TRP A 397 -3.27 -12.08 5.42
C TRP A 397 -3.14 -12.77 6.79
N SER A 398 -4.12 -12.53 7.67
CA SER A 398 -4.20 -13.16 8.98
C SER A 398 -4.27 -14.69 8.87
N LEU A 399 -4.99 -15.24 7.88
CA LEU A 399 -5.03 -16.68 7.67
C LEU A 399 -3.63 -17.26 7.41
N ASN A 400 -2.82 -16.60 6.58
CA ASN A 400 -1.46 -17.06 6.30
C ASN A 400 -0.60 -17.03 7.58
N THR A 401 -0.68 -15.96 8.37
CA THR A 401 -0.02 -15.86 9.69
C THR A 401 -0.47 -16.96 10.65
N ILE A 402 -1.78 -17.24 10.72
CA ILE A 402 -2.35 -18.30 11.57
C ILE A 402 -1.81 -19.67 11.17
N MET A 403 -1.78 -19.96 9.87
CA MET A 403 -1.30 -21.25 9.36
C MET A 403 0.19 -21.46 9.61
N ASP A 404 1.01 -20.40 9.50
CA ASP A 404 2.44 -20.48 9.79
C ASP A 404 2.71 -20.65 11.29
N ASP A 405 2.01 -19.90 12.14
CA ASP A 405 2.12 -20.05 13.60
C ASP A 405 1.62 -21.43 14.05
N LEU A 406 0.57 -21.96 13.42
CA LEU A 406 0.07 -23.31 13.69
C LEU A 406 1.11 -24.39 13.37
N LYS A 407 1.87 -24.27 12.28
CA LYS A 407 2.96 -25.22 11.97
C LYS A 407 4.02 -25.23 13.06
N VAL A 408 4.41 -24.06 13.54
CA VAL A 408 5.40 -23.89 14.62
C VAL A 408 4.89 -24.46 15.94
N ALA A 409 3.64 -24.15 16.29
CA ALA A 409 3.00 -24.63 17.51
C ALA A 409 2.82 -26.15 17.49
N TYR A 410 2.31 -26.70 16.38
CA TYR A 410 2.10 -28.14 16.22
C TYR A 410 3.40 -28.91 16.34
N LYS A 411 4.48 -28.45 15.67
CA LYS A 411 5.82 -29.03 15.82
C LYS A 411 6.30 -29.04 17.26
N SER A 412 6.14 -27.93 17.98
CA SER A 412 6.61 -27.78 19.35
C SER A 412 5.84 -28.73 20.29
N ARG A 413 4.51 -28.76 20.16
CA ARG A 413 3.62 -29.60 20.97
C ARG A 413 3.76 -31.07 20.69
N LEU A 414 4.01 -31.47 19.45
CA LEU A 414 4.32 -32.85 19.09
C LEU A 414 5.57 -33.37 19.80
N ASN A 415 6.53 -32.48 20.07
CA ASN A 415 7.75 -32.78 20.82
C ASN A 415 7.59 -32.56 22.34
N ASN A 416 6.36 -32.37 22.84
CA ASN A 416 6.05 -32.06 24.23
C ASN A 416 6.76 -30.80 24.77
N LYS A 417 7.04 -29.83 23.89
CA LYS A 417 7.65 -28.54 24.24
C LYS A 417 6.62 -27.42 24.18
N LYS A 418 6.85 -26.36 24.96
CA LYS A 418 6.12 -25.10 24.77
C LYS A 418 6.54 -24.48 23.44
N THR A 419 5.63 -23.75 22.83
CA THR A 419 5.91 -23.02 21.60
C THR A 419 6.76 -21.79 21.90
N GLU A 420 7.88 -21.67 21.20
CA GLU A 420 8.77 -20.51 21.26
C GLU A 420 8.59 -19.69 19.98
N TRP A 421 8.13 -18.45 20.12
CA TRP A 421 7.89 -17.56 19.00
C TRP A 421 9.14 -16.76 18.66
N ALA A 422 9.45 -16.63 17.36
CA ALA A 422 10.61 -15.87 16.91
C ALA A 422 10.50 -14.37 17.24
N GLN A 423 9.27 -13.83 17.21
CA GLN A 423 8.98 -12.43 17.50
C GLN A 423 7.68 -12.31 18.31
N PRO A 424 7.54 -11.27 19.17
CA PRO A 424 6.27 -10.98 19.82
C PRO A 424 5.20 -10.67 18.77
N ALA A 425 3.96 -11.11 19.01
CA ALA A 425 2.81 -10.68 18.22
C ALA A 425 2.33 -9.32 18.70
N THR A 426 1.83 -8.51 17.77
CA THR A 426 1.09 -7.28 18.08
C THR A 426 -0.41 -7.60 18.15
N SER A 427 -1.18 -6.75 18.85
CA SER A 427 -2.61 -7.00 19.10
C SER A 427 -3.51 -6.09 18.26
N ILE A 428 -4.58 -6.66 17.69
CA ILE A 428 -5.65 -5.89 17.04
C ILE A 428 -6.35 -4.93 18.02
N ILE A 429 -6.31 -5.26 19.32
CA ILE A 429 -6.88 -4.46 20.40
C ILE A 429 -6.06 -3.17 20.58
N GLU A 430 -4.73 -3.31 20.61
CA GLU A 430 -3.81 -2.16 20.63
C GLU A 430 -3.99 -1.29 19.37
N TYR A 431 -4.09 -1.93 18.20
CA TYR A 431 -4.34 -1.21 16.95
C TYR A 431 -5.65 -0.42 16.99
N ALA A 432 -6.73 -1.01 17.50
CA ALA A 432 -8.02 -0.34 17.61
C ALA A 432 -7.96 0.87 18.56
N LEU A 433 -7.28 0.76 19.70
CA LEU A 433 -7.05 1.87 20.62
C LEU A 433 -6.22 2.98 19.95
N HIS A 434 -5.13 2.61 19.28
CA HIS A 434 -4.27 3.54 18.54
C HIS A 434 -5.02 4.27 17.42
N GLN A 435 -5.86 3.56 16.67
CA GLN A 435 -6.66 4.14 15.59
C GLN A 435 -7.71 5.13 16.12
N ARG A 436 -8.27 4.92 17.32
CA ARG A 436 -9.30 5.83 17.86
C ARG A 436 -8.75 7.16 18.36
N VAL A 437 -7.48 7.22 18.75
CA VAL A 437 -6.81 8.48 19.10
C VAL A 437 -6.23 9.21 17.87
N ASN A 438 -6.12 8.52 16.74
CA ASN A 438 -5.63 9.07 15.46
C ASN A 438 -6.76 9.15 14.42
N PRO A 439 -7.44 10.30 14.29
CA PRO A 439 -8.56 10.43 13.36
C PRO A 439 -8.12 10.26 11.90
N LEU A 440 -9.08 9.86 11.04
CA LEU A 440 -8.88 9.82 9.59
C LEU A 440 -8.44 11.19 9.08
N LYS A 441 -7.42 11.18 8.21
CA LYS A 441 -6.84 12.37 7.61
C LYS A 441 -7.86 13.06 6.70
N PRO A 442 -8.18 14.36 6.88
CA PRO A 442 -9.11 15.08 6.02
C PRO A 442 -8.73 15.02 4.53
N GLU A 443 -7.43 15.12 4.22
CA GLU A 443 -6.91 15.03 2.86
C GLU A 443 -7.22 13.69 2.16
N HIS A 444 -7.30 12.59 2.93
CA HIS A 444 -7.64 11.28 2.37
C HIS A 444 -9.12 11.20 2.00
N ARG A 445 -10.00 11.80 2.80
CA ARG A 445 -11.43 11.94 2.48
C ARG A 445 -11.64 12.84 1.26
N ASP A 446 -10.86 13.92 1.15
CA ASP A 446 -10.92 14.84 0.03
C ASP A 446 -10.53 14.18 -1.31
N TYR A 447 -9.53 13.29 -1.31
CA TYR A 447 -9.18 12.46 -2.47
C TYR A 447 -10.39 11.67 -2.99
N TRP A 448 -11.07 10.96 -2.10
CA TRP A 448 -12.24 10.15 -2.46
C TRP A 448 -13.41 10.99 -2.93
N ARG A 449 -13.70 12.10 -2.23
CA ARG A 449 -14.77 13.02 -2.63
C ARG A 449 -14.53 13.59 -4.02
N LYS A 450 -13.29 13.95 -4.35
CA LYS A 450 -12.92 14.46 -5.67
C LYS A 450 -13.07 13.40 -6.76
N ASN A 451 -12.52 12.20 -6.55
CA ASN A 451 -12.46 11.18 -7.61
C ASN A 451 -13.80 10.47 -7.85
N LEU A 452 -14.66 10.40 -6.85
CA LEU A 452 -15.98 9.76 -6.93
C LEU A 452 -17.14 10.77 -7.04
N SER A 453 -16.84 12.07 -7.20
CA SER A 453 -17.86 13.10 -7.37
C SER A 453 -18.73 12.86 -8.59
N GLY A 454 -20.06 12.86 -8.42
CA GLY A 454 -21.02 12.69 -9.50
C GLY A 454 -21.02 11.29 -10.12
N VAL A 455 -20.59 10.28 -9.35
CA VAL A 455 -20.61 8.90 -9.78
C VAL A 455 -22.03 8.35 -9.88
N SER A 456 -22.27 7.46 -10.83
CA SER A 456 -23.53 6.72 -10.94
C SER A 456 -23.35 5.29 -10.44
N THR A 457 -24.28 4.79 -9.63
CA THR A 457 -24.25 3.42 -9.08
C THR A 457 -24.98 2.44 -9.99
N GLY A 458 -24.79 1.13 -9.77
CA GLY A 458 -25.49 0.08 -10.50
C GLY A 458 -24.76 -0.45 -11.74
N LEU A 459 -25.10 -1.67 -12.14
CA LEU A 459 -24.64 -2.35 -13.34
C LEU A 459 -25.78 -2.52 -14.36
N GLU A 460 -25.54 -2.11 -15.61
CA GLU A 460 -26.50 -2.18 -16.73
C GLU A 460 -26.14 -3.30 -17.72
N ILE A 461 -26.13 -4.54 -17.24
CA ILE A 461 -25.99 -5.76 -18.06
C ILE A 461 -27.29 -6.58 -18.04
N PRO A 462 -27.50 -7.54 -18.94
CA PRO A 462 -28.73 -8.35 -18.99
C PRO A 462 -29.02 -9.09 -17.67
N LYS A 463 -30.08 -8.67 -16.96
CA LYS A 463 -30.54 -9.27 -15.70
C LYS A 463 -31.62 -10.33 -15.93
N SER A 464 -31.72 -11.29 -15.01
CA SER A 464 -32.79 -12.27 -14.96
C SER A 464 -34.14 -11.61 -14.67
N ALA A 465 -35.23 -12.14 -15.23
CA ALA A 465 -36.58 -11.71 -14.90
C ALA A 465 -36.91 -11.86 -13.40
N LEU A 466 -36.23 -12.79 -12.70
CA LEU A 466 -36.37 -12.99 -11.26
C LEU A 466 -35.92 -11.77 -10.44
N SER A 467 -34.99 -10.97 -10.97
CA SER A 467 -34.45 -9.78 -10.27
C SER A 467 -35.49 -8.68 -10.01
N GLN A 468 -36.66 -8.74 -10.66
CA GLN A 468 -37.76 -7.78 -10.49
C GLN A 468 -38.83 -8.27 -9.51
N GLY A 469 -38.69 -9.47 -8.94
CA GLY A 469 -39.65 -10.04 -8.00
C GLY A 469 -39.51 -9.46 -6.60
N ALA A 470 -40.62 -9.00 -6.00
CA ALA A 470 -40.62 -8.58 -4.61
C ALA A 470 -40.32 -9.76 -3.67
N GLY A 471 -39.44 -9.56 -2.68
CA GLY A 471 -39.08 -10.57 -1.69
C GLY A 471 -38.09 -11.65 -2.15
N VAL A 472 -37.47 -11.48 -3.32
CA VAL A 472 -36.41 -12.38 -3.80
C VAL A 472 -35.15 -12.14 -2.97
N ASN A 473 -34.60 -13.21 -2.41
CA ASN A 473 -33.31 -13.13 -1.74
C ASN A 473 -32.20 -12.93 -2.79
N MET A 474 -31.67 -11.71 -2.86
CA MET A 474 -30.60 -11.38 -3.81
C MET A 474 -29.24 -11.90 -3.38
N THR A 475 -29.06 -12.33 -2.12
CA THR A 475 -27.75 -12.81 -1.66
C THR A 475 -27.44 -14.23 -2.11
N GLU A 476 -28.43 -15.01 -2.55
CA GLU A 476 -28.18 -16.36 -3.04
C GLU A 476 -27.26 -16.33 -4.27
N ALA A 477 -26.17 -17.08 -4.17
CA ALA A 477 -25.13 -17.09 -5.17
C ALA A 477 -24.93 -18.47 -5.79
N ASP A 478 -24.31 -18.45 -6.97
CA ASP A 478 -23.70 -19.59 -7.60
C ASP A 478 -22.32 -19.15 -8.12
N SER A 479 -21.48 -20.10 -8.54
CA SER A 479 -20.12 -19.80 -8.96
C SER A 479 -19.67 -20.62 -10.16
N VAL A 480 -18.81 -20.02 -10.97
CA VAL A 480 -18.13 -20.69 -12.09
C VAL A 480 -16.63 -20.59 -11.87
N SER A 481 -15.96 -21.75 -11.90
CA SER A 481 -14.50 -21.85 -11.77
C SER A 481 -13.87 -22.22 -13.11
N VAL A 482 -12.90 -21.43 -13.56
CA VAL A 482 -12.23 -21.60 -14.84
C VAL A 482 -10.70 -21.54 -14.66
N PRO A 483 -9.98 -22.65 -14.88
CA PRO A 483 -8.52 -22.61 -14.92
C PRO A 483 -8.08 -21.80 -16.15
N LEU A 484 -7.12 -20.90 -15.96
CA LEU A 484 -6.55 -20.08 -17.03
C LEU A 484 -5.31 -20.76 -17.64
N ALA A 485 -4.88 -20.30 -18.81
CA ALA A 485 -3.73 -20.89 -19.49
C ALA A 485 -2.45 -20.79 -18.61
N THR A 486 -1.64 -21.85 -18.58
CA THR A 486 -0.50 -21.98 -17.66
C THR A 486 0.61 -20.95 -17.91
N ASP A 487 0.73 -20.43 -19.13
CA ASP A 487 1.69 -19.38 -19.48
C ASP A 487 1.09 -17.97 -19.34
N LEU A 488 -0.20 -17.84 -19.02
CA LEU A 488 -0.89 -16.56 -18.97
C LEU A 488 -0.26 -15.60 -17.97
N TYR A 489 0.05 -16.06 -16.76
CA TYR A 489 0.66 -15.24 -15.72
C TYR A 489 1.95 -14.56 -16.23
N SER A 490 2.85 -15.36 -16.81
CA SER A 490 4.12 -14.87 -17.36
C SER A 490 3.91 -13.85 -18.49
N SER A 491 2.93 -14.09 -19.38
CA SER A 491 2.59 -13.14 -20.45
C SER A 491 2.01 -11.83 -19.90
N LEU A 492 1.11 -11.91 -18.93
CA LEU A 492 0.52 -10.73 -18.29
C LEU A 492 1.56 -9.95 -17.47
N LEU A 493 2.51 -10.63 -16.83
CA LEU A 493 3.62 -10.00 -16.12
C LEU A 493 4.51 -9.20 -17.08
N LEU A 494 4.83 -9.76 -18.26
CA LEU A 494 5.57 -9.04 -19.30
C LEU A 494 4.80 -7.83 -19.84
N LEU A 495 3.49 -7.94 -20.01
CA LEU A 495 2.64 -6.83 -20.42
C LEU A 495 2.60 -5.75 -19.33
N ALA A 496 2.33 -6.14 -18.08
CA ALA A 496 2.26 -5.24 -16.94
C ALA A 496 3.52 -4.37 -16.81
N LYS A 497 4.71 -4.94 -17.03
CA LYS A 497 5.98 -4.16 -17.03
C LYS A 497 6.02 -3.05 -18.07
N ARG A 498 5.47 -3.27 -19.27
CA ARG A 498 5.49 -2.28 -20.35
C ARG A 498 4.54 -1.11 -20.08
N HIS A 499 3.51 -1.33 -19.25
CA HIS A 499 2.44 -0.35 -18.98
C HIS A 499 2.39 0.05 -17.50
N SER A 500 3.50 -0.09 -16.75
CA SER A 500 3.63 0.30 -15.34
C SER A 500 2.51 -0.24 -14.42
N GLY A 501 2.10 -1.49 -14.67
CA GLY A 501 1.04 -2.17 -13.93
C GLY A 501 1.51 -3.44 -13.20
N SER A 502 0.55 -4.27 -12.80
CA SER A 502 0.77 -5.61 -12.24
C SER A 502 -0.12 -6.64 -12.95
N VAL A 503 0.11 -7.94 -12.70
CA VAL A 503 -0.80 -8.99 -13.22
C VAL A 503 -2.25 -8.72 -12.79
N PHE A 504 -2.45 -8.23 -11.56
CA PHE A 504 -3.76 -7.82 -11.07
C PHE A 504 -4.38 -6.71 -11.93
N THR A 505 -3.65 -5.66 -12.27
CA THR A 505 -4.21 -4.56 -13.07
C THR A 505 -4.57 -5.01 -14.49
N MET A 506 -3.87 -6.00 -15.05
CA MET A 506 -4.21 -6.60 -16.35
C MET A 506 -5.51 -7.42 -16.27
N LEU A 507 -5.63 -8.28 -15.25
CA LEU A 507 -6.85 -9.07 -15.01
C LEU A 507 -8.06 -8.17 -14.74
N TYR A 508 -7.87 -7.15 -13.90
CA TYR A 508 -8.85 -6.12 -13.60
C TYR A 508 -9.32 -5.40 -14.88
N SER A 509 -8.38 -4.96 -15.71
CA SER A 509 -8.70 -4.29 -16.98
C SER A 509 -9.50 -5.19 -17.91
N ALA A 510 -9.15 -6.48 -18.01
CA ALA A 510 -9.89 -7.45 -18.82
C ALA A 510 -11.34 -7.63 -18.34
N VAL A 511 -11.57 -7.66 -17.02
CA VAL A 511 -12.92 -7.69 -16.44
C VAL A 511 -13.69 -6.40 -16.78
N VAL A 512 -13.08 -5.23 -16.60
CA VAL A 512 -13.75 -3.95 -16.89
C VAL A 512 -14.12 -3.84 -18.38
N MET A 513 -13.23 -4.24 -19.29
CA MET A 513 -13.52 -4.29 -20.73
C MET A 513 -14.69 -5.22 -21.04
N THR A 514 -14.73 -6.40 -20.41
CA THR A 514 -15.86 -7.34 -20.52
C THR A 514 -17.17 -6.71 -20.06
N LEU A 515 -17.16 -5.93 -18.99
CA LEU A 515 -18.36 -5.25 -18.49
C LEU A 515 -18.81 -4.10 -19.40
N PHE A 516 -17.88 -3.34 -19.98
CA PHE A 516 -18.21 -2.31 -20.97
C PHE A 516 -18.81 -2.88 -22.26
N LYS A 517 -18.39 -4.09 -22.64
CA LYS A 517 -18.96 -4.85 -23.75
C LYS A 517 -20.36 -5.37 -23.46
N ALA A 518 -20.54 -5.92 -22.26
CA ALA A 518 -21.79 -6.55 -21.85
C ALA A 518 -22.90 -5.53 -21.53
N GLY A 519 -22.55 -4.28 -21.23
CA GLY A 519 -23.48 -3.27 -20.75
C GLY A 519 -23.47 -1.95 -21.51
N HIS A 520 -24.49 -1.13 -21.23
CA HIS A 520 -24.63 0.21 -21.83
C HIS A 520 -23.96 1.30 -21.01
N LYS A 521 -23.70 1.04 -19.72
CA LYS A 521 -23.07 1.98 -18.81
C LYS A 521 -21.60 2.21 -19.18
N LYS A 522 -21.23 3.48 -19.39
CA LYS A 522 -19.90 3.92 -19.84
C LYS A 522 -19.08 4.60 -18.75
N ASP A 523 -19.49 4.46 -17.49
CA ASP A 523 -18.80 4.96 -16.30
C ASP A 523 -19.07 3.95 -15.18
N LEU A 524 -18.09 3.11 -14.87
CA LEU A 524 -18.26 1.99 -13.94
C LEU A 524 -17.57 2.29 -12.62
N VAL A 525 -18.20 1.92 -11.51
CA VAL A 525 -17.55 1.82 -10.20
C VAL A 525 -17.29 0.37 -9.92
N VAL A 526 -16.03 0.04 -9.68
CA VAL A 526 -15.60 -1.32 -9.41
C VAL A 526 -14.85 -1.33 -8.09
N GLY A 527 -15.20 -2.28 -7.24
CA GLY A 527 -14.58 -2.46 -5.94
C GLY A 527 -13.38 -3.39 -6.01
N THR A 528 -12.41 -3.15 -5.13
CA THR A 528 -11.33 -4.09 -4.81
C THR A 528 -11.00 -4.03 -3.33
N SER A 529 -10.26 -5.02 -2.83
CA SER A 529 -9.65 -4.97 -1.50
C SER A 529 -8.37 -4.14 -1.50
N ALA A 530 -8.08 -3.53 -0.36
CA ALA A 530 -6.73 -3.18 0.07
C ALA A 530 -6.46 -3.83 1.44
N SER A 531 -5.20 -4.07 1.79
CA SER A 531 -4.86 -4.79 3.03
C SER A 531 -5.30 -4.05 4.30
N GLY A 532 -5.41 -2.71 4.24
CA GLY A 532 -5.62 -1.85 5.40
C GLY A 532 -4.44 -1.79 6.38
N ARG A 533 -3.32 -2.41 6.03
CA ARG A 533 -2.10 -2.48 6.85
C ARG A 533 -1.09 -1.47 6.34
N PHE A 534 -1.12 -0.26 6.92
CA PHE A 534 -0.25 0.85 6.52
C PHE A 534 0.99 1.00 7.42
N GLU A 535 0.93 0.44 8.63
CA GLU A 535 2.00 0.51 9.62
C GLU A 535 2.71 -0.84 9.71
N LYS A 536 4.04 -0.83 9.58
CA LYS A 536 4.88 -2.03 9.69
C LYS A 536 4.62 -2.81 10.97
N LYS A 537 4.41 -2.11 12.08
CA LYS A 537 4.12 -2.69 13.41
C LYS A 537 2.94 -3.66 13.39
N TYR A 538 1.92 -3.41 12.57
CA TYR A 538 0.70 -4.21 12.53
C TYR A 538 0.58 -5.10 11.27
N MET A 539 1.66 -5.22 10.50
CA MET A 539 1.65 -6.04 9.27
C MET A 539 1.31 -7.50 9.55
N ASP A 540 1.92 -8.09 10.57
CA ASP A 540 1.73 -9.51 10.92
C ASP A 540 0.71 -9.68 12.07
N THR A 541 -0.14 -8.67 12.33
CA THR A 541 -1.24 -8.76 13.32
C THR A 541 -2.42 -9.54 12.77
N VAL A 542 -2.82 -10.61 13.47
CA VAL A 542 -4.07 -11.32 13.17
C VAL A 542 -5.27 -10.46 13.60
N GLY A 543 -6.12 -10.12 12.63
CA GLY A 543 -7.26 -9.23 12.81
C GLY A 543 -7.96 -8.89 11.49
N TYR A 544 -9.09 -8.20 11.54
CA TYR A 544 -9.73 -7.66 10.34
C TYR A 544 -9.20 -6.27 10.01
N PHE A 545 -8.38 -6.17 8.95
CA PHE A 545 -7.83 -4.90 8.47
C PHE A 545 -8.33 -4.53 7.08
N THR A 546 -8.79 -5.50 6.27
CA THR A 546 -9.15 -5.28 4.88
C THR A 546 -10.13 -4.12 4.70
N THR A 547 -9.75 -3.18 3.84
CA THR A 547 -10.60 -2.06 3.42
C THR A 547 -11.09 -2.29 2.00
N MET A 548 -12.26 -1.75 1.67
CA MET A 548 -12.81 -1.77 0.32
C MET A 548 -12.52 -0.44 -0.36
N VAL A 549 -11.95 -0.51 -1.56
CA VAL A 549 -11.57 0.64 -2.39
C VAL A 549 -12.46 0.66 -3.63
N ALA A 550 -12.99 1.84 -3.97
CA ALA A 550 -13.89 2.02 -5.11
C ALA A 550 -13.21 2.80 -6.23
N HIS A 551 -13.03 2.20 -7.40
CA HIS A 551 -12.44 2.85 -8.56
C HIS A 551 -13.51 3.21 -9.58
N ARG A 552 -13.62 4.50 -9.90
CA ARG A 552 -14.43 5.00 -11.01
C ARG A 552 -13.63 4.92 -12.30
N ILE A 553 -14.08 4.08 -13.23
CA ILE A 553 -13.43 3.83 -14.51
C ILE A 553 -14.35 4.30 -15.65
N PRO A 554 -14.02 5.41 -16.34
CA PRO A 554 -14.78 5.85 -17.51
C PRO A 554 -14.42 5.02 -18.75
N PHE A 555 -15.38 4.88 -19.67
CA PHE A 555 -15.15 4.26 -20.97
C PHE A 555 -14.42 5.22 -21.90
N MET A 556 -13.13 4.96 -22.13
CA MET A 556 -12.26 5.80 -22.96
C MET A 556 -12.35 5.37 -24.44
N ARG A 557 -13.47 5.68 -25.09
CA ARG A 557 -13.81 5.16 -26.43
C ARG A 557 -12.70 5.31 -27.48
N GLU A 558 -12.03 6.46 -27.51
CA GLU A 558 -11.02 6.81 -28.51
C GLU A 558 -9.59 6.48 -28.07
N ALA A 559 -9.39 6.17 -26.78
CA ALA A 559 -8.09 5.78 -26.27
C ALA A 559 -7.73 4.38 -26.75
N SER A 560 -6.43 4.10 -26.87
CA SER A 560 -5.97 2.75 -27.14
C SER A 560 -6.21 1.83 -25.93
N VAL A 561 -6.20 0.52 -26.15
CA VAL A 561 -6.19 -0.44 -25.02
C VAL A 561 -4.96 -0.20 -24.14
N SER A 562 -3.81 0.14 -24.73
CA SER A 562 -2.58 0.51 -24.02
C SER A 562 -2.79 1.67 -23.04
N ASP A 563 -3.41 2.77 -23.50
CA ASP A 563 -3.75 3.93 -22.67
C ASP A 563 -4.70 3.55 -21.54
N PHE A 564 -5.68 2.71 -21.84
CA PHE A 564 -6.63 2.21 -20.84
C PHE A 564 -5.93 1.40 -19.75
N LEU A 565 -5.01 0.49 -20.10
CA LEU A 565 -4.23 -0.30 -19.12
C LEU A 565 -3.37 0.60 -18.22
N ILE A 566 -2.76 1.66 -18.78
CA ILE A 566 -1.97 2.63 -18.03
C ILE A 566 -2.86 3.40 -17.04
N GLU A 567 -4.01 3.88 -17.50
CA GLU A 567 -4.92 4.67 -16.66
C GLU A 567 -5.54 3.82 -15.53
N VAL A 568 -5.90 2.56 -15.80
CA VAL A 568 -6.35 1.62 -14.75
C VAL A 568 -5.23 1.37 -13.74
N SER A 569 -4.00 1.15 -14.20
CA SER A 569 -2.85 0.92 -13.32
C SER A 569 -2.57 2.14 -12.42
N LYS A 570 -2.63 3.34 -13.00
CA LYS A 570 -2.49 4.62 -12.27
C LYS A 570 -3.64 4.84 -11.29
N THR A 571 -4.88 4.55 -11.67
CA THR A 571 -6.06 4.68 -10.80
C THR A 571 -5.90 3.79 -9.56
N ILE A 572 -5.55 2.52 -9.75
CA ILE A 572 -5.34 1.57 -8.66
C ILE A 572 -4.17 2.04 -7.78
N ALA A 573 -3.01 2.36 -8.36
CA ALA A 573 -1.83 2.76 -7.60
C ALA A 573 -2.04 4.04 -6.78
N SER A 574 -2.63 5.07 -7.39
CA SER A 574 -2.87 6.37 -6.73
C SER A 574 -3.89 6.28 -5.59
N SER A 575 -4.73 5.24 -5.57
CA SER A 575 -5.75 5.05 -4.53
C SER A 575 -5.23 4.41 -3.25
N MET A 576 -4.17 3.62 -3.32
CA MET A 576 -3.67 2.82 -2.20
C MET A 576 -3.26 3.66 -0.97
N PRO A 577 -2.60 4.83 -1.10
CA PRO A 577 -2.29 5.68 0.04
C PRO A 577 -3.51 6.19 0.82
N TYR A 578 -4.69 6.19 0.19
CA TYR A 578 -5.95 6.70 0.74
C TYR A 578 -6.92 5.58 1.14
N ALA A 579 -6.46 4.33 1.10
CA ALA A 579 -7.31 3.16 1.35
C ALA A 579 -7.68 2.97 2.84
N ASP A 580 -7.26 3.87 3.73
CA ASP A 580 -7.62 3.88 5.16
C ASP A 580 -9.03 4.41 5.42
N VAL A 581 -9.61 5.14 4.46
CA VAL A 581 -10.99 5.66 4.56
C VAL A 581 -12.00 4.56 4.27
N PRO A 582 -12.89 4.20 5.22
CA PRO A 582 -13.91 3.18 4.99
C PRO A 582 -14.94 3.59 3.91
N ILE A 583 -15.44 2.61 3.15
CA ILE A 583 -16.37 2.84 2.04
C ILE A 583 -17.68 3.54 2.46
N ASN A 584 -18.20 3.26 3.67
CA ASN A 584 -19.38 3.95 4.20
C ASN A 584 -19.12 5.43 4.51
N VAL A 585 -17.90 5.78 4.93
CA VAL A 585 -17.50 7.19 5.12
C VAL A 585 -17.43 7.88 3.76
N ILE A 586 -16.87 7.21 2.74
CA ILE A 586 -16.85 7.71 1.36
C ILE A 586 -18.28 7.95 0.85
N GLN A 587 -19.19 7.00 1.03
CA GLN A 587 -20.60 7.14 0.66
C GLN A 587 -21.27 8.31 1.35
N SER A 588 -21.06 8.46 2.67
CA SER A 588 -21.61 9.57 3.44
C SER A 588 -21.10 10.92 2.91
N ASP A 589 -19.81 11.03 2.60
CA ASP A 589 -19.19 12.25 2.07
C ASP A 589 -19.68 12.65 0.68
N LEU A 590 -20.18 11.67 -0.08
CA LEU A 590 -20.80 11.87 -1.39
C LEU A 590 -22.32 12.15 -1.30
N GLY A 591 -22.91 12.15 -0.10
CA GLY A 591 -24.35 12.28 0.09
C GLY A 591 -25.14 11.01 -0.29
N LEU A 592 -24.48 9.85 -0.26
CA LEU A 592 -25.02 8.53 -0.63
C LEU A 592 -25.12 7.60 0.60
N ALA A 593 -25.34 8.17 1.78
CA ALA A 593 -25.49 7.40 3.03
C ALA A 593 -26.74 6.51 3.03
N ASP A 594 -27.82 6.96 2.38
CA ASP A 594 -29.10 6.23 2.26
C ASP A 594 -29.13 5.25 1.07
N LEU A 595 -27.99 5.08 0.37
CA LEU A 595 -27.90 4.13 -0.73
C LEU A 595 -28.12 2.71 -0.21
N GLU A 596 -29.06 1.98 -0.80
CA GLU A 596 -29.18 0.54 -0.55
C GLU A 596 -27.96 -0.19 -1.14
N GLY A 597 -27.09 -0.71 -0.26
CA GLY A 597 -25.87 -1.42 -0.66
C GLY A 597 -24.64 -0.53 -0.80
N LEU A 598 -23.68 -0.99 -1.61
CA LEU A 598 -22.39 -0.33 -1.83
C LEU A 598 -22.40 0.50 -3.11
N LEU A 599 -21.40 1.38 -3.28
CA LEU A 599 -21.20 2.17 -4.50
C LEU A 599 -20.98 1.34 -5.77
N PHE A 600 -20.61 0.07 -5.62
CA PHE A 600 -20.27 -0.84 -6.71
C PHE A 600 -20.98 -2.18 -6.56
N ASP A 601 -21.37 -2.75 -7.69
CA ASP A 601 -21.97 -4.09 -7.80
C ASP A 601 -20.93 -5.18 -8.10
N VAL A 602 -19.76 -4.76 -8.61
CA VAL A 602 -18.68 -5.63 -9.06
C VAL A 602 -17.51 -5.50 -8.11
N TYR A 603 -16.99 -6.62 -7.64
CA TYR A 603 -15.80 -6.70 -6.82
C TYR A 603 -14.75 -7.59 -7.49
N ILE A 604 -13.51 -7.13 -7.56
CA ILE A 604 -12.40 -7.85 -8.19
C ILE A 604 -11.31 -8.06 -7.14
N HIS A 605 -10.85 -9.30 -7.00
CA HIS A 605 -9.85 -9.68 -6.01
C HIS A 605 -8.86 -10.70 -6.57
N ILE A 606 -7.61 -10.65 -6.12
CA ILE A 606 -6.58 -11.66 -6.41
C ILE A 606 -6.00 -12.20 -5.12
N HIS A 607 -5.81 -13.51 -5.08
CA HIS A 607 -5.27 -14.26 -3.95
C HIS A 607 -3.87 -14.75 -4.32
N SER A 608 -2.84 -14.02 -3.90
CA SER A 608 -1.43 -14.23 -4.31
C SER A 608 -0.61 -15.15 -3.41
N HIS A 609 -1.18 -15.64 -2.31
CA HIS A 609 -0.53 -16.59 -1.42
C HIS A 609 -1.54 -17.46 -0.69
N ASN A 610 -1.49 -18.78 -0.91
CA ASN A 610 -2.45 -19.73 -0.38
C ASN A 610 -1.81 -20.69 0.63
N SER A 611 -1.78 -20.31 1.91
CA SER A 611 -1.25 -21.17 2.99
C SER A 611 -2.14 -22.37 3.35
N LEU A 612 -3.29 -22.54 2.67
CA LEU A 612 -4.17 -23.71 2.80
C LEU A 612 -3.69 -24.91 1.97
N ASN A 613 -2.59 -24.76 1.22
CA ASN A 613 -1.82 -25.87 0.68
C ASN A 613 -0.46 -25.92 1.38
N GLY A 614 -0.12 -27.05 1.98
CA GLY A 614 1.12 -27.15 2.75
C GLY A 614 1.28 -28.47 3.47
N PHE A 615 2.02 -28.45 4.58
CA PHE A 615 2.25 -29.63 5.41
C PHE A 615 2.36 -29.29 6.89
N LEU A 616 2.04 -30.27 7.73
CA LEU A 616 2.40 -30.32 9.15
C LEU A 616 3.49 -31.37 9.36
N LEU A 617 4.31 -31.24 10.39
CA LEU A 617 5.33 -32.25 10.71
C LEU A 617 4.72 -33.46 11.42
N ASP A 618 5.15 -34.65 11.04
CA ASP A 618 4.79 -35.96 11.60
C ASP A 618 6.01 -36.56 12.33
N GLY A 619 6.33 -35.99 13.49
CA GLY A 619 7.46 -36.40 14.31
C GLY A 619 8.79 -35.82 13.83
N ALA A 620 9.86 -36.60 13.92
CA ALA A 620 11.22 -36.10 13.69
C ALA A 620 11.49 -35.69 12.23
N ASP A 621 10.96 -36.42 11.24
CA ASP A 621 11.27 -36.20 9.82
C ASP A 621 10.08 -36.46 8.86
N GLY A 622 8.87 -36.69 9.38
CA GLY A 622 7.69 -36.94 8.55
C GLY A 622 6.92 -35.67 8.20
N GLU A 623 6.19 -35.68 7.09
CA GLU A 623 5.26 -34.63 6.69
C GLU A 623 3.84 -35.19 6.48
N ILE A 624 2.84 -34.44 6.97
CA ILE A 624 1.42 -34.62 6.68
C ILE A 624 1.02 -33.52 5.72
N LEU A 625 0.96 -33.85 4.43
CA LEU A 625 0.50 -32.93 3.40
C LEU A 625 -0.99 -32.62 3.59
N TYR A 626 -1.36 -31.37 3.37
CA TYR A 626 -2.74 -30.93 3.30
C TYR A 626 -2.98 -30.05 2.09
N GLN A 627 -4.18 -30.13 1.55
CA GLN A 627 -4.62 -29.37 0.39
C GLN A 627 -5.94 -28.69 0.68
N GLN A 628 -6.10 -27.48 0.16
CA GLN A 628 -7.33 -26.73 0.28
C GLN A 628 -8.49 -27.50 -0.36
N VAL A 629 -9.60 -27.57 0.35
CA VAL A 629 -10.89 -27.95 -0.22
C VAL A 629 -11.55 -26.67 -0.73
N PRO A 630 -11.98 -26.60 -2.01
CA PRO A 630 -12.63 -25.40 -2.53
C PRO A 630 -13.81 -24.95 -1.67
N PRO A 631 -13.93 -23.64 -1.37
CA PRO A 631 -14.98 -23.14 -0.51
C PRO A 631 -16.36 -23.29 -1.18
N ILE A 632 -17.39 -23.49 -0.36
CA ILE A 632 -18.77 -23.44 -0.80
C ILE A 632 -19.21 -21.97 -0.83
N LYS A 633 -19.57 -21.47 -2.01
CA LYS A 633 -20.00 -20.08 -2.24
C LYS A 633 -21.47 -20.07 -2.68
N ASP A 634 -22.38 -20.19 -1.72
CA ASP A 634 -23.83 -20.15 -1.95
C ASP A 634 -24.48 -18.81 -1.58
N THR A 635 -23.68 -17.88 -1.04
CA THR A 635 -24.08 -16.49 -0.82
C THR A 635 -23.02 -15.50 -1.33
N SER A 636 -23.47 -14.31 -1.75
CA SER A 636 -22.61 -13.20 -2.18
C SER A 636 -23.25 -11.85 -1.89
N MET A 637 -22.45 -10.93 -1.35
CA MET A 637 -22.83 -9.52 -1.18
C MET A 637 -22.80 -8.74 -2.49
N PHE A 638 -21.92 -9.16 -3.41
CA PHE A 638 -21.72 -8.48 -4.68
C PHE A 638 -22.51 -9.17 -5.77
N ALA A 639 -23.05 -8.39 -6.70
CA ALA A 639 -23.73 -8.93 -7.87
C ALA A 639 -22.79 -9.84 -8.67
N LEU A 640 -21.55 -9.40 -8.89
CA LEU A 640 -20.47 -10.16 -9.51
C LEU A 640 -19.19 -10.02 -8.68
N HIS A 641 -18.60 -11.14 -8.29
CA HIS A 641 -17.33 -11.19 -7.58
C HIS A 641 -16.33 -12.02 -8.39
N TYR A 642 -15.34 -11.34 -8.97
CA TYR A 642 -14.24 -11.95 -9.72
C TYR A 642 -13.07 -12.20 -8.77
N GLU A 643 -12.87 -13.46 -8.38
CA GLU A 643 -11.73 -13.90 -7.57
C GLU A 643 -10.70 -14.59 -8.46
N PHE A 644 -9.46 -14.13 -8.45
CA PHE A 644 -8.35 -14.79 -9.13
C PHE A 644 -7.49 -15.53 -8.11
N MET A 645 -7.50 -16.86 -8.16
CA MET A 645 -6.60 -17.69 -7.36
C MET A 645 -5.25 -17.77 -8.07
N ASP A 646 -4.18 -17.29 -7.45
CA ASP A 646 -2.82 -17.44 -7.94
C ASP A 646 -2.08 -18.47 -7.08
N ASN A 647 -2.05 -19.71 -7.55
CA ASN A 647 -1.35 -20.80 -6.87
C ASN A 647 0.01 -21.04 -7.50
N VAL A 648 1.04 -21.21 -6.68
CA VAL A 648 2.36 -21.61 -7.16
C VAL A 648 2.49 -23.12 -7.05
N ASN A 649 2.74 -23.78 -8.18
CA ASN A 649 2.91 -25.23 -8.21
C ASN A 649 4.30 -25.67 -7.71
N ALA A 650 4.52 -26.98 -7.60
CA ALA A 650 5.79 -27.54 -7.09
C ALA A 650 7.04 -27.17 -7.93
N LEU A 651 6.86 -26.70 -9.16
CA LEU A 651 7.93 -26.22 -10.03
C LEU A 651 8.17 -24.70 -9.89
N GLY A 652 7.45 -24.03 -8.99
CA GLY A 652 7.52 -22.58 -8.82
C GLY A 652 6.76 -21.80 -9.90
N GLN A 653 5.87 -22.45 -10.66
CA GLN A 653 5.09 -21.79 -11.72
C GLN A 653 3.73 -21.35 -11.18
N HIS A 654 3.31 -20.15 -11.58
CA HIS A 654 2.01 -19.58 -11.24
C HIS A 654 0.89 -20.21 -12.09
N GLU A 655 -0.15 -20.69 -11.43
CA GLU A 655 -1.36 -21.26 -12.01
C GLU A 655 -2.58 -20.43 -11.59
N LEU A 656 -3.09 -19.64 -12.54
CA LEU A 656 -4.23 -18.77 -12.30
C LEU A 656 -5.56 -19.52 -12.52
N THR A 657 -6.50 -19.35 -11.59
CA THR A 657 -7.89 -19.79 -11.75
C THR A 657 -8.84 -18.62 -11.49
N LEU A 658 -9.78 -18.38 -12.40
CA LEU A 658 -10.89 -17.46 -12.17
C LEU A 658 -12.01 -18.20 -11.43
N LEU A 659 -12.43 -17.69 -10.29
CA LEU A 659 -13.68 -18.03 -9.62
C LEU A 659 -14.62 -16.83 -9.69
N LEU A 660 -15.64 -16.92 -10.55
CA LEU A 660 -16.69 -15.92 -10.67
C LEU A 660 -17.90 -16.33 -9.82
N THR A 661 -18.09 -15.68 -8.68
CA THR A 661 -19.29 -15.83 -7.85
C THR A 661 -20.30 -14.76 -8.25
N TYR A 662 -21.57 -15.12 -8.42
CA TYR A 662 -22.61 -14.19 -8.86
C TYR A 662 -23.93 -14.45 -8.16
N GLN A 663 -24.72 -13.38 -7.97
CA GLN A 663 -26.07 -13.50 -7.41
C GLN A 663 -26.99 -14.19 -8.43
N LYS A 664 -27.34 -15.46 -8.17
CA LYS A 664 -28.00 -16.33 -9.15
C LYS A 664 -29.43 -15.89 -9.49
N ASN A 665 -30.05 -15.12 -8.60
CA ASN A 665 -31.36 -14.53 -8.83
C ASN A 665 -31.27 -13.22 -9.63
N MET A 666 -30.08 -12.60 -9.71
CA MET A 666 -29.84 -11.39 -10.51
C MET A 666 -29.52 -11.70 -11.97
N PHE A 667 -28.77 -12.77 -12.25
CA PHE A 667 -28.28 -13.08 -13.59
C PHE A 667 -28.71 -14.47 -14.05
N THR A 668 -28.90 -14.64 -15.36
CA THR A 668 -29.12 -15.97 -15.95
C THR A 668 -27.78 -16.67 -16.17
N SER A 669 -27.75 -18.00 -16.16
CA SER A 669 -26.54 -18.76 -16.50
C SER A 669 -25.99 -18.37 -17.88
N ALA A 670 -26.85 -18.07 -18.86
CA ALA A 670 -26.45 -17.60 -20.18
C ALA A 670 -25.73 -16.23 -20.13
N THR A 671 -26.18 -15.29 -19.28
CA THR A 671 -25.49 -14.02 -19.05
C THR A 671 -24.07 -14.29 -18.51
N ILE A 672 -23.95 -15.15 -17.50
CA ILE A 672 -22.67 -15.45 -16.86
C ILE A 672 -21.72 -16.19 -17.80
N GLU A 673 -22.20 -17.19 -18.54
CA GLU A 673 -21.43 -17.90 -19.57
C GLU A 673 -20.87 -16.93 -20.62
N GLN A 674 -21.67 -15.95 -21.04
CA GLN A 674 -21.23 -14.93 -21.99
C GLN A 674 -20.17 -14.00 -21.38
N LEU A 675 -20.32 -13.56 -20.13
CA LEU A 675 -19.30 -12.77 -19.42
C LEU A 675 -17.98 -13.54 -19.30
N VAL A 676 -18.03 -14.83 -18.94
CA VAL A 676 -16.84 -15.68 -18.87
C VAL A 676 -16.17 -15.80 -20.23
N LYS A 677 -16.95 -16.05 -21.29
CA LYS A 677 -16.43 -16.16 -22.66
C LYS A 677 -15.76 -14.87 -23.14
N ASP A 678 -16.39 -13.72 -22.89
CA ASP A 678 -15.84 -12.42 -23.27
C ASP A 678 -14.59 -12.06 -22.45
N PHE A 679 -14.57 -12.38 -21.15
CA PHE A 679 -13.36 -12.26 -20.32
C PHE A 679 -12.21 -13.12 -20.87
N LEU A 680 -12.47 -14.40 -21.19
CA LEU A 680 -11.46 -15.30 -21.74
C LEU A 680 -10.93 -14.81 -23.10
N LEU A 681 -11.79 -14.19 -23.93
CA LEU A 681 -11.36 -13.56 -25.17
C LEU A 681 -10.45 -12.37 -24.88
N ASN A 682 -10.87 -11.43 -24.04
CA ASN A 682 -10.10 -10.22 -23.70
C ASN A 682 -8.74 -10.57 -23.09
N ILE A 683 -8.68 -11.52 -22.16
CA ILE A 683 -7.42 -11.92 -21.54
C ILE A 683 -6.50 -12.66 -22.52
N GLN A 684 -7.05 -13.41 -23.47
CA GLN A 684 -6.28 -14.07 -24.53
C GLN A 684 -5.73 -13.06 -25.55
N LEU A 685 -6.47 -11.98 -25.85
CA LEU A 685 -5.98 -10.89 -26.70
C LEU A 685 -4.83 -10.15 -26.01
N LEU A 686 -4.97 -9.80 -24.72
CA LEU A 686 -3.88 -9.24 -23.92
C LEU A 686 -2.64 -10.16 -23.88
N ARG A 687 -2.85 -11.48 -23.84
CA ARG A 687 -1.77 -12.48 -23.88
C ARG A 687 -1.04 -12.53 -25.22
N THR A 688 -1.77 -12.59 -26.34
CA THR A 688 -1.18 -12.95 -27.65
C THR A 688 -0.80 -11.75 -28.53
N GLN A 689 -1.44 -10.59 -28.33
CA GLN A 689 -1.35 -9.46 -29.26
C GLN A 689 -0.87 -8.18 -28.59
N GLY A 690 0.29 -8.23 -27.90
CA GLY A 690 0.94 -7.02 -27.36
C GLY A 690 1.25 -5.92 -28.40
N GLY A 691 1.05 -6.16 -29.70
CA GLY A 691 1.10 -5.15 -30.77
C GLY A 691 -0.26 -4.63 -31.27
N GLN A 692 -1.40 -5.23 -30.89
CA GLN A 692 -2.75 -4.72 -31.23
C GLN A 692 -3.41 -3.95 -30.09
N ILE A 693 -2.73 -3.80 -28.95
CA ILE A 693 -3.21 -2.93 -27.85
C ILE A 693 -3.23 -1.44 -28.23
N GLU A 694 -2.65 -1.08 -29.38
CA GLU A 694 -2.75 0.27 -29.95
C GLU A 694 -4.09 0.51 -30.68
N GLU A 695 -4.93 -0.53 -30.84
CA GLU A 695 -6.28 -0.36 -31.35
C GLU A 695 -7.18 0.38 -30.33
N PRO A 696 -8.21 1.11 -30.79
CA PRO A 696 -9.15 1.78 -29.90
C PRO A 696 -9.83 0.80 -28.96
N LEU A 697 -10.01 1.17 -27.69
CA LEU A 697 -10.70 0.37 -26.66
C LEU A 697 -12.08 -0.13 -27.13
N ALA A 698 -12.77 0.66 -27.96
CA ALA A 698 -14.07 0.35 -28.53
C ALA A 698 -14.06 -0.79 -29.58
N SER A 699 -12.92 -1.27 -30.07
CA SER A 699 -12.89 -2.49 -30.89
C SER A 699 -12.87 -3.76 -30.04
N TRP A 700 -12.50 -3.66 -28.76
CA TRP A 700 -12.46 -4.77 -27.81
C TRP A 700 -13.73 -4.84 -26.95
N CYS A 701 -14.40 -3.71 -26.75
CA CYS A 701 -15.65 -3.57 -26.00
C CYS A 701 -16.85 -3.35 -26.93
#